data_AF-A0A939DFD7-F1
#
_entry.id   AF-A0A939DFD7-F1
#
_cell.length_a   1.000
_cell.length_b   1.000
_cell.length_c   1.000
_cell.angle_alpha   90.00
_cell.angle_beta   90.00
_cell.angle_gamma   90.00
#
_symmetry.space_group_name_H-M   'P 1'
#
loop_
_entity.id
_entity.type
_entity.pdbx_description
1 polymer ?
#
loop_
_entity_poly.entity_id
_entity_poly.type
_entity_poly.pdbx_seq_one_letter_code
_entity_poly.pdbx_strand_id
1 'polypeptide(L)'
;MLETLRHIVQEVNAAESLSQALDIIVGRVRDAMGTQVCSVYMRDPSSNRFIFRATEGLNKDQVGLASLAPGEGLVGLVAAREEPLNLESAETHPSFQFLQGIGEEHYHAFLGVPIIHQREVMGVLVVQQAERRRFDESEEAFLVTMSAQLAGVIAHAQVTGAVAEELLGAPAAPTRINGIPGAPGIAIGTAVVVSPGADLYAVPRRMVSNRRAEMRAFREALTAVQADIRAVSENLRGQMSAEDHALFDVYLGILDDSAIGGEVAALIKAGHWAQGALSQVMIQHIRHFERMEHSYLRERAVDVRDLGTRVLAYLQARDKECQQDYPERCILVGEELSASALGEVPREKLVGLISVRGSGNSHVAILARAMGVPTVMGAVDLPFTRLQDRELIVDGYHGSVHLNPPPEVRQRFQAMLDEDIALSRDLESQRDKPCQTLDGHRLPLWVNTGLMVDVVRSLEQGAEGVGLYRTEVPFLLRDRFPSEEEQRQIYREQLQAFAPKPVTMRTLDIGGDKALPYFPIEEDNPFLGWRGIRVTLDHPEIFLAQVRAMLKANAGLGNLRIMLPMVSNISELEEALSLIQRSHDEIRQEGLDGELPPIGVMVEVPSAVYQARALARRVDFLSVGSNDLTQYLLAVDRNNSRVADLYHSFHPAVLQALYAVARAGHSEGKSVGICGELAGDPLGAVLLLGMGYNMLSMNATSLHKVKKAVRNVTLVETREVLDEVMLMEDAGQVVLRLERLMAERGLEKFLHAPLEQ
;
A
#
# COMPACT_ATOMS: atom_id res chain seq x y z
N MET A 1 -16.61 22.40 19.85
CA MET A 1 -17.12 21.37 18.92
C MET A 1 -16.00 20.60 18.23
N LEU A 2 -15.04 21.25 17.53
CA LEU A 2 -13.89 20.57 16.92
C LEU A 2 -12.96 19.85 17.92
N GLU A 3 -12.65 20.47 19.06
CA GLU A 3 -11.87 19.81 20.13
C GLU A 3 -12.62 18.62 20.74
N THR A 4 -13.93 18.78 20.97
CA THR A 4 -14.83 17.72 21.43
C THR A 4 -14.81 16.54 20.45
N LEU A 5 -14.94 16.81 19.15
CA LEU A 5 -14.90 15.80 18.09
C LEU A 5 -13.57 15.04 18.09
N ARG A 6 -12.45 15.77 18.15
CA ARG A 6 -11.10 15.15 18.21
C ARG A 6 -10.95 14.25 19.43
N HIS A 7 -11.45 14.69 20.59
CA HIS A 7 -11.38 13.93 21.83
C HIS A 7 -12.21 12.63 21.75
N ILE A 8 -13.42 12.70 21.19
CA ILE A 8 -14.27 11.51 21.02
C ILE A 8 -13.58 10.51 20.08
N VAL A 9 -13.05 10.96 18.94
CA VAL A 9 -12.32 10.09 18.00
C VAL A 9 -11.11 9.44 18.67
N GLN A 10 -10.33 10.18 19.46
CA GLN A 10 -9.17 9.63 20.18
C GLN A 10 -9.56 8.58 21.23
N GLU A 11 -10.62 8.81 22.01
CA GLU A 11 -11.10 7.83 23.00
C GLU A 11 -11.61 6.55 22.33
N VAL A 12 -12.34 6.69 21.23
CA VAL A 12 -12.89 5.57 20.47
C VAL A 12 -11.77 4.75 19.81
N ASN A 13 -10.74 5.41 19.25
CA ASN A 13 -9.54 4.73 18.73
C ASN A 13 -8.75 3.97 19.81
N ALA A 14 -8.88 4.37 21.08
CA ALA A 14 -8.20 3.71 22.19
C ALA A 14 -8.96 2.51 22.77
N ALA A 15 -10.20 2.27 22.33
CA ALA A 15 -11.06 1.20 22.82
C ALA A 15 -10.52 -0.19 22.44
N GLU A 16 -10.69 -1.16 23.34
CA GLU A 16 -10.14 -2.51 23.18
C GLU A 16 -11.10 -3.48 22.46
N SER A 17 -12.37 -3.09 22.36
CA SER A 17 -13.43 -3.87 21.73
C SER A 17 -14.46 -2.98 21.04
N LEU A 18 -15.19 -3.55 20.08
CA LEU A 18 -16.28 -2.86 19.39
C LEU A 18 -17.35 -2.37 20.37
N SER A 19 -17.75 -3.19 21.35
CA SER A 19 -18.77 -2.80 22.34
C SER A 19 -18.32 -1.58 23.15
N GLN A 20 -17.07 -1.57 23.59
CA GLN A 20 -16.51 -0.41 24.31
C GLN A 20 -16.44 0.84 23.44
N ALA A 21 -16.06 0.71 22.17
CA ALA A 21 -16.04 1.83 21.23
C ALA A 21 -17.46 2.41 21.06
N LEU A 22 -18.46 1.55 20.85
CA LEU A 22 -19.86 1.95 20.70
C LEU A 22 -20.43 2.61 21.96
N ASP A 23 -20.08 2.12 23.15
CA ASP A 23 -20.50 2.73 24.43
C ASP A 23 -19.91 4.13 24.62
N ILE A 24 -18.63 4.33 24.27
CA ILE A 24 -17.99 5.66 24.30
C ILE A 24 -18.70 6.60 23.33
N ILE A 25 -19.01 6.14 22.11
CA ILE A 25 -19.70 6.93 21.09
C ILE A 25 -21.05 7.43 21.61
N VAL A 26 -21.92 6.52 22.06
CA VAL A 26 -23.28 6.91 22.47
C VAL A 26 -23.28 7.87 23.65
N GLY A 27 -22.39 7.65 24.63
CA GLY A 27 -22.26 8.54 25.78
C GLY A 27 -21.77 9.93 25.39
N ARG A 28 -20.68 10.01 24.63
CA ARG A 28 -20.06 11.30 24.28
C ARG A 28 -20.87 12.11 23.27
N VAL A 29 -21.49 11.46 22.29
CA VAL A 29 -22.34 12.16 21.30
C VAL A 29 -23.58 12.72 21.98
N ARG A 30 -24.22 11.96 22.89
CA ARG A 30 -25.32 12.46 23.71
C ARG A 30 -24.92 13.74 24.46
N ASP A 31 -23.80 13.68 25.18
CA ASP A 31 -23.32 14.79 26.00
C ASP A 31 -22.95 16.02 25.15
N ALA A 32 -22.29 15.80 24.01
CA ALA A 32 -21.86 16.88 23.12
C ALA A 32 -23.03 17.60 22.44
N MET A 33 -24.10 16.87 22.10
CA MET A 33 -25.30 17.44 21.47
C MET A 33 -26.37 17.88 22.48
N GLY A 34 -26.18 17.61 23.78
CA GLY A 34 -27.19 17.90 24.81
C GLY A 34 -28.51 17.16 24.59
N THR A 35 -28.47 15.97 23.97
CA THR A 35 -29.65 15.16 23.67
C THR A 35 -29.95 14.20 24.82
N GLN A 36 -31.15 13.62 24.83
CA GLN A 36 -31.54 12.66 25.86
C GLN A 36 -31.18 11.23 25.49
N VAL A 37 -31.14 10.95 24.19
CA VAL A 37 -30.85 9.63 23.64
C VAL A 37 -29.78 9.72 22.57
N CYS A 38 -28.83 8.79 22.63
CA CYS A 38 -27.98 8.45 21.50
C CYS A 38 -27.90 6.92 21.39
N SER A 39 -28.03 6.38 20.18
CA SER A 39 -28.04 4.95 19.90
C SER A 39 -27.34 4.60 18.60
N VAL A 40 -26.75 3.41 18.56
CA VAL A 40 -26.12 2.85 17.35
C VAL A 40 -26.79 1.54 16.98
N TYR A 41 -27.21 1.45 15.72
CA TYR A 41 -27.70 0.22 15.09
C TYR A 41 -26.66 -0.25 14.09
N MET A 42 -26.15 -1.47 14.25
CA MET A 42 -25.14 -2.04 13.36
C MET A 42 -25.77 -3.07 12.44
N ARG A 43 -25.41 -3.02 11.16
CA ARG A 43 -25.77 -4.04 10.19
C ARG A 43 -25.07 -5.35 10.52
N ASP A 44 -25.84 -6.42 10.58
CA ASP A 44 -25.32 -7.79 10.64
C ASP A 44 -25.18 -8.33 9.21
N PRO A 45 -23.95 -8.68 8.76
CA PRO A 45 -23.72 -9.21 7.42
C PRO A 45 -24.48 -10.50 7.13
N SER A 46 -24.75 -11.32 8.15
CA SER A 46 -25.37 -12.64 7.97
C SER A 46 -26.89 -12.59 7.77
N SER A 47 -27.57 -11.75 8.53
CA SER A 47 -29.03 -11.59 8.48
C SER A 47 -29.49 -10.38 7.66
N ASN A 48 -28.55 -9.51 7.28
CA ASN A 48 -28.80 -8.21 6.64
C ASN A 48 -29.76 -7.31 7.45
N ARG A 49 -29.78 -7.45 8.78
CA ARG A 49 -30.62 -6.65 9.70
C ARG A 49 -29.78 -5.65 10.50
N PHE A 50 -30.38 -4.55 10.90
CA PHE A 50 -29.79 -3.53 11.76
C PHE A 50 -30.07 -3.87 13.23
N ILE A 51 -29.07 -4.39 13.92
CA ILE A 51 -29.15 -4.80 15.33
C ILE A 51 -28.85 -3.61 16.22
N PHE A 52 -29.67 -3.40 17.23
CA PHE A 52 -29.47 -2.40 18.26
C PHE A 52 -28.24 -2.78 19.12
N ARG A 53 -27.12 -2.05 19.00
CA ARG A 53 -25.82 -2.47 19.58
C ARG A 53 -25.33 -1.64 20.75
N ALA A 54 -25.70 -0.37 20.83
CA ALA A 54 -25.36 0.48 21.95
C ALA A 54 -26.39 1.60 22.11
N THR A 55 -26.60 2.04 23.34
CA THR A 55 -27.48 3.16 23.63
C THR A 55 -27.12 3.81 24.95
N GLU A 56 -27.38 5.11 25.00
CA GLU A 56 -27.47 5.87 26.23
C GLU A 56 -28.80 6.64 26.18
N GLY A 57 -29.72 6.34 27.10
CA GLY A 57 -31.07 6.96 27.19
C GLY A 57 -32.25 6.03 26.85
N LEU A 58 -32.00 4.88 26.20
CA LEU A 58 -33.01 3.83 25.96
C LEU A 58 -32.73 2.57 26.80
N ASN A 59 -33.60 1.56 26.69
CA ASN A 59 -33.48 0.32 27.44
C ASN A 59 -32.25 -0.51 27.03
N LYS A 60 -31.26 -0.59 27.92
CA LYS A 60 -30.01 -1.35 27.70
C LYS A 60 -30.24 -2.86 27.64
N ASP A 61 -31.31 -3.39 28.22
CA ASP A 61 -31.62 -4.83 28.20
C ASP A 61 -31.99 -5.33 26.79
N GLN A 62 -32.33 -4.42 25.86
CA GLN A 62 -32.65 -4.77 24.47
C GLN A 62 -31.43 -4.74 23.54
N VAL A 63 -30.25 -4.35 24.04
CA VAL A 63 -29.01 -4.33 23.26
C VAL A 63 -28.66 -5.76 22.81
N GLY A 64 -28.51 -5.95 21.51
CA GLY A 64 -28.22 -7.22 20.85
C GLY A 64 -29.45 -8.09 20.54
N LEU A 65 -30.64 -7.74 21.06
CA LEU A 65 -31.88 -8.50 20.87
C LEU A 65 -32.80 -7.84 19.83
N ALA A 66 -32.94 -6.52 19.87
CA ALA A 66 -33.79 -5.80 18.94
C ALA A 66 -33.09 -5.59 17.59
N SER A 67 -33.83 -5.79 16.48
CA SER A 67 -33.30 -5.57 15.13
C SER A 67 -34.37 -5.15 14.12
N LEU A 68 -33.97 -4.39 13.11
CA LEU A 68 -34.82 -3.91 12.00
C LEU A 68 -34.33 -4.42 10.65
N ALA A 69 -35.24 -4.72 9.73
CA ALA A 69 -34.88 -4.96 8.33
C ALA A 69 -34.51 -3.64 7.61
N PRO A 70 -33.79 -3.71 6.47
CA PRO A 70 -33.65 -2.56 5.58
C PRO A 70 -35.03 -2.03 5.16
N GLY A 71 -35.23 -0.70 5.24
CA GLY A 71 -36.52 -0.05 4.99
C GLY A 71 -37.58 -0.20 6.09
N GLU A 72 -37.29 -0.92 7.18
CA GLU A 72 -38.16 -1.05 8.35
C GLU A 72 -37.84 0.04 9.39
N GLY A 73 -38.85 0.82 9.81
CA GLY A 73 -38.65 1.95 10.71
C GLY A 73 -37.86 3.12 10.09
N LEU A 74 -37.65 4.18 10.88
CA LEU A 74 -36.84 5.33 10.43
C LEU A 74 -35.36 4.96 10.26
N VAL A 75 -34.85 4.06 11.10
CA VAL A 75 -33.47 3.56 11.00
C VAL A 75 -33.26 2.81 9.69
N GLY A 76 -34.16 1.90 9.33
CA GLY A 76 -34.08 1.18 8.05
C GLY A 76 -34.22 2.11 6.84
N LEU A 77 -34.97 3.21 6.97
CA LEU A 77 -35.10 4.22 5.92
C LEU A 77 -33.81 5.03 5.71
N VAL A 78 -33.16 5.46 6.79
CA VAL A 78 -31.85 6.14 6.74
C VAL A 78 -30.81 5.25 6.07
N ALA A 79 -30.76 3.97 6.47
CA ALA A 79 -29.86 3.01 5.87
C ALA A 79 -30.16 2.75 4.38
N ALA A 80 -31.44 2.70 3.98
CA ALA A 80 -31.83 2.44 2.60
C ALA A 80 -31.60 3.64 1.66
N ARG A 81 -31.68 4.88 2.19
CA ARG A 81 -31.44 6.10 1.40
C ARG A 81 -30.00 6.56 1.41
N GLU A 82 -29.19 6.07 2.34
CA GLU A 82 -27.80 6.54 2.55
C GLU A 82 -27.71 8.06 2.83
N GLU A 83 -28.78 8.64 3.38
CA GLU A 83 -28.92 10.07 3.64
C GLU A 83 -29.37 10.33 5.09
N PRO A 84 -28.93 11.44 5.73
CA PRO A 84 -29.47 11.88 7.01
C PRO A 84 -30.97 12.10 7.00
N LEU A 85 -31.65 11.78 8.11
CA LEU A 85 -33.06 12.03 8.31
C LEU A 85 -33.27 12.81 9.60
N ASN A 86 -33.68 14.07 9.46
CA ASN A 86 -33.90 15.02 10.55
C ASN A 86 -35.38 15.41 10.63
N LEU A 87 -36.08 14.93 11.67
CA LEU A 87 -37.51 15.05 11.86
C LEU A 87 -37.82 15.73 13.19
N GLU A 88 -38.71 16.71 13.14
CA GLU A 88 -39.26 17.37 14.34
C GLU A 88 -40.16 16.42 15.15
N SER A 89 -40.87 15.53 14.46
CA SER A 89 -41.81 14.58 15.05
C SER A 89 -41.80 13.25 14.29
N ALA A 90 -41.03 12.30 14.80
CA ALA A 90 -40.81 10.98 14.23
C ALA A 90 -42.13 10.21 14.02
N GLU A 91 -43.04 10.27 14.98
CA GLU A 91 -44.35 9.59 14.98
C GLU A 91 -45.28 9.97 13.81
N THR A 92 -45.06 11.14 13.20
CA THR A 92 -45.85 11.60 12.04
C THR A 92 -45.35 11.05 10.71
N HIS A 93 -44.16 10.44 10.69
CA HIS A 93 -43.55 9.96 9.47
C HIS A 93 -44.12 8.61 9.04
N PRO A 94 -44.47 8.38 7.76
CA PRO A 94 -45.12 7.15 7.29
C PRO A 94 -44.33 5.85 7.56
N SER A 95 -43.00 5.96 7.61
CA SER A 95 -42.08 4.85 7.88
C SER A 95 -41.76 4.67 9.37
N PHE A 96 -42.39 5.43 10.27
CA PHE A 96 -42.15 5.30 11.70
C PHE A 96 -42.78 4.02 12.24
N GLN A 97 -41.99 3.24 12.97
CA GLN A 97 -42.40 1.97 13.55
C GLN A 97 -41.75 1.81 14.92
N PHE A 98 -42.56 1.56 15.95
CA PHE A 98 -42.07 1.35 17.30
C PHE A 98 -41.40 -0.02 17.42
N LEU A 99 -40.17 -0.03 17.94
CA LEU A 99 -39.52 -1.24 18.43
C LEU A 99 -39.99 -1.52 19.86
N GLN A 100 -40.77 -2.60 20.03
CA GLN A 100 -41.31 -2.98 21.33
C GLN A 100 -40.18 -3.22 22.36
N GLY A 101 -40.33 -2.64 23.56
CA GLY A 101 -39.44 -2.87 24.69
C GLY A 101 -38.19 -1.97 24.76
N ILE A 102 -37.92 -1.15 23.74
CA ILE A 102 -36.76 -0.23 23.73
C ILE A 102 -37.03 1.05 24.55
N GLY A 103 -38.29 1.47 24.67
CA GLY A 103 -38.69 2.63 25.47
C GLY A 103 -38.59 3.97 24.73
N GLU A 104 -38.70 3.97 23.41
CA GLU A 104 -38.59 5.18 22.57
C GLU A 104 -39.87 6.03 22.51
N GLU A 105 -40.97 5.59 23.14
CA GLU A 105 -42.31 6.20 23.06
C GLU A 105 -42.41 7.66 23.53
N HIS A 106 -41.44 8.12 24.33
CA HIS A 106 -41.43 9.44 24.93
C HIS A 106 -40.63 10.47 24.12
N TYR A 107 -40.03 10.07 23.00
CA TYR A 107 -39.17 10.93 22.20
C TYR A 107 -39.82 11.25 20.85
N HIS A 108 -39.85 12.54 20.51
CA HIS A 108 -40.50 13.04 19.30
C HIS A 108 -39.50 13.45 18.23
N ALA A 109 -38.46 14.21 18.58
CA ALA A 109 -37.43 14.61 17.63
C ALA A 109 -36.51 13.43 17.30
N PHE A 110 -36.15 13.28 16.02
CA PHE A 110 -35.28 12.22 15.53
C PHE A 110 -34.27 12.79 14.54
N LEU A 111 -33.00 12.50 14.77
CA LEU A 111 -31.94 12.69 13.78
C LEU A 111 -31.17 11.38 13.64
N GLY A 112 -31.28 10.76 12.47
CA GLY A 112 -30.57 9.55 12.10
C GLY A 112 -29.59 9.81 10.97
N VAL A 113 -28.37 9.31 11.09
CA VAL A 113 -27.30 9.46 10.10
C VAL A 113 -26.69 8.10 9.79
N PRO A 114 -26.47 7.75 8.50
CA PRO A 114 -25.88 6.47 8.14
C PRO A 114 -24.38 6.45 8.44
N ILE A 115 -23.88 5.32 8.92
CA ILE A 115 -22.45 5.02 9.10
C ILE A 115 -22.00 4.26 7.87
N ILE A 116 -21.23 4.92 6.99
CA ILE A 116 -20.82 4.38 5.69
C ILE A 116 -19.30 4.25 5.65
N HIS A 117 -18.80 3.05 5.32
CA HIS A 117 -17.40 2.80 5.09
C HIS A 117 -17.23 2.09 3.73
N GLN A 118 -16.31 2.56 2.88
CA GLN A 118 -16.05 1.97 1.55
C GLN A 118 -17.32 1.71 0.70
N ARG A 119 -18.27 2.66 0.70
CA ARG A 119 -19.58 2.57 0.02
C ARG A 119 -20.53 1.50 0.57
N GLU A 120 -20.25 0.92 1.73
CA GLU A 120 -21.15 0.02 2.43
C GLU A 120 -21.75 0.69 3.67
N VAL A 121 -23.07 0.57 3.84
CA VAL A 121 -23.77 0.99 5.06
C VAL A 121 -23.49 -0.03 6.17
N MET A 122 -22.68 0.39 7.14
CA MET A 122 -22.29 -0.40 8.31
C MET A 122 -23.32 -0.29 9.44
N GLY A 123 -24.06 0.81 9.50
CA GLY A 123 -25.03 1.04 10.56
C GLY A 123 -25.68 2.41 10.47
N VAL A 124 -26.37 2.79 11.54
CA VAL A 124 -27.04 4.08 11.69
C VAL A 124 -26.80 4.60 13.10
N LEU A 125 -26.36 5.84 13.19
CA LEU A 125 -26.24 6.61 14.43
C LEU A 125 -27.49 7.47 14.60
N VAL A 126 -28.15 7.37 15.75
CA VAL A 126 -29.44 8.00 16.01
C VAL A 126 -29.36 8.82 17.30
N VAL A 127 -29.90 10.04 17.26
CA VAL A 127 -30.17 10.85 18.45
C VAL A 127 -31.66 11.21 18.53
N GLN A 128 -32.20 11.24 19.75
CA GLN A 128 -33.61 11.55 19.98
C GLN A 128 -33.80 12.49 21.19
N GLN A 129 -34.92 13.22 21.18
CA GLN A 129 -35.28 14.15 22.24
C GLN A 129 -36.80 14.22 22.44
N ALA A 130 -37.23 14.45 23.68
CA ALA A 130 -38.64 14.55 24.06
C ALA A 130 -39.26 15.86 23.59
N GLU A 131 -38.48 16.93 23.49
CA GLU A 131 -38.94 18.17 22.89
C GLU A 131 -39.12 18.01 21.38
N ARG A 132 -40.25 18.48 20.85
CA ARG A 132 -40.48 18.58 19.41
C ARG A 132 -39.63 19.72 18.87
N ARG A 133 -38.51 19.35 18.26
CA ARG A 133 -37.58 20.29 17.62
C ARG A 133 -36.96 19.64 16.40
N ARG A 134 -36.61 20.45 15.41
CA ARG A 134 -35.70 20.03 14.34
C ARG A 134 -34.28 20.38 14.74
N PHE A 135 -33.34 19.45 14.56
CA PHE A 135 -31.93 19.73 14.81
C PHE A 135 -31.43 20.74 13.78
N ASP A 136 -30.56 21.65 14.21
CA ASP A 136 -30.02 22.66 13.29
C ASP A 136 -28.93 22.09 12.37
N GLU A 137 -28.51 22.88 11.38
CA GLU A 137 -27.49 22.46 10.39
C GLU A 137 -26.15 22.12 11.05
N SER A 138 -25.81 22.74 12.18
CA SER A 138 -24.56 22.49 12.90
C SER A 138 -24.59 21.16 13.66
N GLU A 139 -25.73 20.83 14.28
CA GLU A 139 -25.99 19.56 14.96
C GLU A 139 -26.03 18.40 13.95
N GLU A 140 -26.69 18.59 12.81
CA GLU A 140 -26.74 17.61 11.72
C GLU A 140 -25.34 17.38 11.13
N ALA A 141 -24.60 18.45 10.79
CA ALA A 141 -23.24 18.35 10.28
C ALA A 141 -22.29 17.69 11.29
N PHE A 142 -22.46 17.96 12.59
CA PHE A 142 -21.70 17.30 13.64
C PHE A 142 -21.94 15.79 13.64
N LEU A 143 -23.20 15.35 13.62
CA LEU A 143 -23.52 13.92 13.63
C LEU A 143 -23.07 13.20 12.35
N VAL A 144 -23.18 13.85 11.19
CA VAL A 144 -22.62 13.38 9.91
C VAL A 144 -21.10 13.20 10.00
N THR A 145 -20.41 14.21 10.53
CA THR A 145 -18.95 14.15 10.69
C THR A 145 -18.53 13.05 11.66
N MET A 146 -19.26 12.91 12.78
CA MET A 146 -19.04 11.82 13.73
C MET A 146 -19.23 10.46 13.06
N SER A 147 -20.34 10.27 12.35
CA SER A 147 -20.62 9.01 11.65
C SER A 147 -19.51 8.63 10.66
N ALA A 148 -19.05 9.60 9.85
CA ALA A 148 -17.99 9.38 8.87
C ALA A 148 -16.63 9.05 9.52
N GLN A 149 -16.26 9.75 10.60
CA GLN A 149 -15.01 9.50 11.32
C GLN A 149 -15.03 8.16 12.06
N LEU A 150 -16.19 7.76 12.59
CA LEU A 150 -16.35 6.53 13.35
C LEU A 150 -16.46 5.28 12.46
N ALA A 151 -16.89 5.44 11.21
CA ALA A 151 -17.07 4.33 10.27
C ALA A 151 -15.80 3.48 10.12
N GLY A 152 -14.63 4.12 9.98
CA GLY A 152 -13.34 3.41 9.89
C GLY A 152 -12.96 2.70 11.20
N VAL A 153 -13.24 3.30 12.35
CA VAL A 153 -12.93 2.70 13.66
C VAL A 153 -13.80 1.49 13.93
N ILE A 154 -15.09 1.58 13.58
CA ILE A 154 -16.05 0.47 13.71
C ILE A 154 -15.67 -0.68 12.76
N ALA A 155 -15.30 -0.38 11.51
CA ALA A 155 -14.81 -1.39 10.56
C ALA A 155 -13.57 -2.12 11.12
N HIS A 156 -12.57 -1.37 11.59
CA HIS A 156 -11.38 -1.94 12.21
C HIS A 156 -11.71 -2.77 13.47
N ALA A 157 -12.62 -2.30 14.33
CA ALA A 157 -13.01 -2.98 15.55
C ALA A 157 -13.82 -4.27 15.29
N GLN A 158 -14.65 -4.33 14.24
CA GLN A 158 -15.33 -5.55 13.82
C GLN A 158 -14.34 -6.63 13.38
N VAL A 159 -13.37 -6.25 12.54
CA VAL A 159 -12.29 -7.15 12.10
C VAL A 159 -11.46 -7.62 13.31
N THR A 160 -11.09 -6.68 14.18
CA THR A 160 -10.27 -6.97 15.37
C THR A 160 -11.00 -7.83 16.41
N GLY A 161 -12.31 -7.63 16.56
CA GLY A 161 -13.19 -8.39 17.47
C GLY A 161 -13.39 -9.84 17.00
N ALA A 162 -13.61 -10.05 15.69
CA ALA A 162 -13.68 -11.38 15.11
C ALA A 162 -12.37 -12.18 15.31
N VAL A 163 -11.22 -11.49 15.23
CA VAL A 163 -9.89 -12.05 15.51
C VAL A 163 -9.66 -12.33 17.01
N ALA A 164 -10.38 -11.64 17.90
CA ALA A 164 -10.27 -11.77 19.36
C ALA A 164 -11.14 -12.89 19.94
N GLU A 165 -12.36 -13.08 19.43
CA GLU A 165 -13.28 -14.15 19.88
C GLU A 165 -12.69 -15.56 19.69
N GLU A 166 -11.77 -15.71 18.75
CA GLU A 166 -11.00 -16.93 18.51
C GLU A 166 -10.02 -17.30 19.64
N LEU A 167 -9.42 -16.30 20.30
CA LEU A 167 -8.54 -16.53 21.47
C LEU A 167 -9.32 -17.08 22.67
N LEU A 168 -10.65 -16.94 22.66
CA LEU A 168 -11.57 -17.46 23.67
C LEU A 168 -12.22 -18.79 23.25
N GLY A 169 -11.84 -19.36 22.09
CA GLY A 169 -12.28 -20.69 21.65
C GLY A 169 -13.60 -20.74 20.87
N ALA A 170 -14.11 -19.59 20.39
CA ALA A 170 -15.22 -19.56 19.43
C ALA A 170 -14.69 -19.66 17.98
N PRO A 171 -15.41 -20.33 17.05
CA PRO A 171 -15.01 -20.36 15.64
C PRO A 171 -15.06 -18.94 15.06
N ALA A 172 -13.91 -18.41 14.65
CA ALA A 172 -13.80 -17.08 14.04
C ALA A 172 -14.51 -17.03 12.69
N ALA A 173 -15.21 -15.92 12.43
CA ALA A 173 -15.80 -15.66 11.12
C ALA A 173 -14.71 -15.46 10.06
N PRO A 174 -14.84 -16.06 8.87
CA PRO A 174 -13.91 -15.82 7.77
C PRO A 174 -13.94 -14.34 7.41
N THR A 175 -12.78 -13.69 7.42
CA THR A 175 -12.68 -12.25 7.22
C THR A 175 -11.79 -11.94 6.02
N ARG A 176 -12.32 -11.14 5.09
CA ARG A 176 -11.57 -10.60 3.96
C ARG A 176 -11.22 -9.15 4.24
N ILE A 177 -9.98 -8.78 4.02
CA ILE A 177 -9.48 -7.41 4.18
C ILE A 177 -8.97 -6.95 2.83
N ASN A 178 -9.45 -5.78 2.41
CA ASN A 178 -9.04 -5.16 1.17
C ASN A 178 -7.83 -4.24 1.44
N GLY A 179 -6.92 -4.25 0.48
CA GLY A 179 -5.78 -3.34 0.38
C GLY A 179 -5.53 -3.02 -1.09
N ILE A 180 -4.33 -2.56 -1.37
CA ILE A 180 -3.86 -2.20 -2.70
C ILE A 180 -2.92 -3.32 -3.20
N PRO A 181 -3.10 -3.83 -4.43
CA PRO A 181 -2.15 -4.74 -5.05
C PRO A 181 -0.73 -4.13 -5.11
N GLY A 182 0.25 -4.80 -4.50
CA GLY A 182 1.66 -4.40 -4.57
C GLY A 182 2.44 -5.21 -5.61
N ALA A 183 2.38 -6.53 -5.47
CA ALA A 183 3.02 -7.49 -6.37
C ALA A 183 2.06 -8.66 -6.62
N PRO A 184 1.85 -9.05 -7.90
CA PRO A 184 0.88 -10.06 -8.28
C PRO A 184 1.29 -11.47 -7.82
N GLY A 185 0.29 -12.33 -7.62
CA GLY A 185 0.46 -13.73 -7.25
C GLY A 185 -0.37 -14.12 -6.01
N ILE A 186 -0.40 -15.41 -5.70
CA ILE A 186 -1.11 -15.96 -4.53
C ILE A 186 -0.08 -16.53 -3.56
N ALA A 187 -0.19 -16.15 -2.28
CA ALA A 187 0.60 -16.77 -1.21
C ALA A 187 -0.31 -17.38 -0.16
N ILE A 188 0.08 -18.55 0.34
CA ILE A 188 -0.52 -19.19 1.51
C ILE A 188 0.64 -19.48 2.46
N GLY A 189 0.52 -19.08 3.73
CA GLY A 189 1.65 -19.19 4.66
C GLY A 189 1.33 -18.72 6.07
N THR A 190 2.33 -18.76 6.94
CA THR A 190 2.26 -18.35 8.34
C THR A 190 2.80 -16.94 8.50
N ALA A 191 2.03 -16.09 9.16
CA ALA A 191 2.38 -14.70 9.40
C ALA A 191 3.48 -14.52 10.45
N VAL A 192 4.49 -13.73 10.09
CA VAL A 192 5.54 -13.24 10.99
C VAL A 192 5.43 -11.73 11.05
N VAL A 193 5.12 -11.21 12.23
CA VAL A 193 4.89 -9.79 12.44
C VAL A 193 6.20 -9.08 12.70
N VAL A 194 6.52 -8.08 11.88
CA VAL A 194 7.65 -7.18 12.06
C VAL A 194 7.16 -5.93 12.76
N SER A 195 7.65 -5.71 13.96
CA SER A 195 7.47 -4.44 14.67
C SER A 195 8.55 -3.45 14.22
N PRO A 196 8.20 -2.16 14.06
CA PRO A 196 9.18 -1.09 14.00
C PRO A 196 10.13 -1.17 15.20
N GLY A 197 11.37 -0.72 15.01
CA GLY A 197 12.31 -0.55 16.11
C GLY A 197 11.76 0.42 17.14
N ALA A 198 11.67 -0.05 18.39
CA ALA A 198 11.31 0.71 19.58
C ALA A 198 9.91 1.35 19.64
N ASP A 199 8.95 1.02 18.75
CA ASP A 199 7.57 1.51 18.89
C ASP A 199 6.76 0.67 19.88
N LEU A 200 6.37 1.28 21.00
CA LEU A 200 5.54 0.66 22.04
C LEU A 200 4.16 0.18 21.51
N TYR A 201 3.55 0.86 20.54
CA TYR A 201 2.20 0.53 20.06
C TYR A 201 2.18 -0.63 19.06
N ALA A 202 3.33 -0.91 18.44
CA ALA A 202 3.46 -1.93 17.41
C ALA A 202 4.05 -3.25 17.93
N VAL A 203 4.30 -3.38 19.24
CA VAL A 203 4.80 -4.62 19.86
C VAL A 203 3.70 -5.70 19.90
N PRO A 204 3.91 -6.90 19.34
CA PRO A 204 2.91 -7.96 19.35
C PRO A 204 2.69 -8.51 20.77
N ARG A 205 1.49 -9.01 21.01
CA ARG A 205 1.16 -9.69 22.27
C ARG A 205 1.52 -11.17 22.14
N ARG A 206 2.45 -11.65 22.97
CA ARG A 206 2.91 -13.05 22.97
C ARG A 206 2.94 -13.63 24.38
N MET A 207 2.59 -14.91 24.47
CA MET A 207 2.78 -15.74 25.68
C MET A 207 4.03 -16.60 25.54
N VAL A 208 4.73 -16.81 26.64
CA VAL A 208 6.04 -17.47 26.66
C VAL A 208 6.08 -18.61 27.66
N SER A 209 6.75 -19.69 27.26
CA SER A 209 7.01 -20.85 28.11
C SER A 209 8.17 -20.59 29.07
N ASN A 210 9.21 -19.86 28.66
CA ASN A 210 10.40 -19.60 29.46
C ASN A 210 10.41 -18.21 30.12
N ARG A 211 9.57 -18.05 31.14
CA ARG A 211 9.44 -16.79 31.91
C ARG A 211 10.76 -16.32 32.54
N ARG A 212 11.69 -17.24 32.84
CA ARG A 212 12.98 -16.92 33.47
C ARG A 212 13.95 -16.24 32.51
N ALA A 213 13.94 -16.62 31.23
CA ALA A 213 14.77 -15.99 30.21
C ALA A 213 14.30 -14.55 29.95
N GLU A 214 13.00 -14.36 29.81
CA GLU A 214 12.35 -13.06 29.60
C GLU A 214 12.58 -12.09 30.76
N MET A 215 12.46 -12.58 32.00
CA MET A 215 12.76 -11.79 33.20
C MET A 215 14.23 -11.34 33.24
N ARG A 216 15.16 -12.18 32.76
CA ARG A 216 16.58 -11.83 32.69
C ARG A 216 16.82 -10.77 31.63
N ALA A 217 16.25 -10.95 30.44
CA ALA A 217 16.35 -10.00 29.35
C ALA A 217 15.81 -8.62 29.74
N PHE A 218 14.67 -8.57 30.42
CA PHE A 218 14.10 -7.34 30.95
C PHE A 218 15.02 -6.62 31.93
N ARG A 219 15.60 -7.35 32.90
CA ARG A 219 16.52 -6.76 33.89
C ARG A 219 17.80 -6.24 33.24
N GLU A 220 18.34 -6.97 32.27
CA GLU A 220 19.54 -6.56 31.55
C GLU A 220 19.28 -5.30 30.71
N ALA A 221 18.13 -5.21 30.03
CA ALA A 221 17.71 -4.02 29.31
C ALA A 221 17.50 -2.81 30.24
N LEU A 222 16.83 -3.00 31.38
CA LEU A 222 16.69 -1.96 32.40
C LEU A 222 18.05 -1.46 32.90
N THR A 223 18.97 -2.38 33.19
CA THR A 223 20.31 -2.02 33.68
C THR A 223 21.09 -1.22 32.65
N ALA A 224 21.01 -1.58 31.37
CA ALA A 224 21.66 -0.86 30.28
C ALA A 224 21.10 0.57 30.14
N VAL A 225 19.77 0.73 30.15
CA VAL A 225 19.13 2.05 30.07
C VAL A 225 19.45 2.92 31.30
N GLN A 226 19.46 2.33 32.50
CA GLN A 226 19.87 3.06 33.71
C GLN A 226 21.33 3.53 33.64
N ALA A 227 22.23 2.74 33.04
CA ALA A 227 23.62 3.12 32.83
C ALA A 227 23.74 4.29 31.82
N ASP A 228 22.98 4.25 30.71
CA ASP A 228 22.96 5.32 29.72
C ASP A 228 22.47 6.65 30.32
N ILE A 229 21.37 6.60 31.09
CA ILE A 229 20.80 7.78 31.75
C ILE A 229 21.79 8.37 32.74
N ARG A 230 22.53 7.55 33.49
CA ARG A 230 23.59 8.00 34.41
C ARG A 230 24.76 8.62 33.64
N ALA A 231 25.21 8.02 32.55
CA ALA A 231 26.31 8.54 31.74
C ALA A 231 25.96 9.91 31.11
N VAL A 232 24.74 10.08 30.61
CA VAL A 232 24.25 11.36 30.08
C VAL A 232 24.17 12.41 31.21
N SER A 233 23.64 12.03 32.37
CA SER A 233 23.56 12.91 33.54
C SER A 233 24.95 13.39 34.03
N GLU A 234 25.95 12.49 34.03
CA GLU A 234 27.33 12.83 34.42
C GLU A 234 28.04 13.73 33.40
N ASN A 235 27.83 13.49 32.11
CA ASN A 235 28.44 14.30 31.04
C ASN A 235 27.93 15.74 31.00
N LEU A 236 26.68 15.96 31.42
CA LEU A 236 26.04 17.29 31.39
C LEU A 236 26.09 18.03 32.73
N ARG A 237 26.71 17.44 33.76
CA ARG A 237 26.75 17.93 35.14
C ARG A 237 27.32 19.34 35.32
N GLY A 238 28.12 19.82 34.36
CA GLY A 238 28.70 21.17 34.35
C GLY A 238 27.92 22.22 33.54
N GLN A 239 26.84 21.83 32.86
CA GLN A 239 26.08 22.66 31.92
C GLN A 239 24.58 22.78 32.27
N MET A 240 24.14 22.15 33.37
CA MET A 240 22.71 22.04 33.74
C MET A 240 22.41 22.67 35.10
N SER A 241 21.15 23.07 35.30
CA SER A 241 20.67 23.57 36.59
C SER A 241 20.44 22.42 37.59
N ALA A 242 20.38 22.73 38.88
CA ALA A 242 20.09 21.74 39.92
C ALA A 242 18.69 21.10 39.77
N GLU A 243 17.74 21.83 39.18
CA GLU A 243 16.39 21.34 38.90
C GLU A 243 16.38 20.32 37.77
N ASP A 244 17.18 20.52 36.71
CA ASP A 244 17.27 19.57 35.60
C ASP A 244 18.00 18.27 36.00
N HIS A 245 18.92 18.34 36.97
CA HIS A 245 19.62 17.16 37.48
C HIS A 245 18.68 16.25 38.30
N ALA A 246 17.74 16.84 39.05
CA ALA A 246 16.72 16.10 39.79
C ALA A 246 15.76 15.30 38.87
N LEU A 247 15.62 15.70 37.59
CA LEU A 247 14.79 14.98 36.63
C LEU A 247 15.38 13.61 36.27
N PHE A 248 16.71 13.49 36.17
CA PHE A 248 17.38 12.21 35.92
C PHE A 248 17.17 11.23 37.07
N ASP A 249 17.17 11.71 38.31
CA ASP A 249 16.89 10.89 39.50
C ASP A 249 15.44 10.38 39.49
N VAL A 250 14.49 11.20 39.02
CA VAL A 250 13.10 10.78 38.82
C VAL A 250 13.00 9.70 37.72
N TYR A 251 13.67 9.88 36.58
CA TYR A 251 13.67 8.87 35.51
C TYR A 251 14.28 7.53 35.94
N LEU A 252 15.35 7.57 36.73
CA LEU A 252 15.93 6.37 37.34
C LEU A 252 14.98 5.72 38.35
N GLY A 253 14.24 6.52 39.14
CA GLY A 253 13.22 6.02 40.06
C GLY A 253 12.02 5.38 39.36
N ILE A 254 11.61 5.88 38.19
CA ILE A 254 10.54 5.28 37.38
C ILE A 254 10.92 3.88 36.89
N LEU A 255 12.20 3.67 36.53
CA LEU A 255 12.73 2.38 36.06
C LEU A 255 13.03 1.36 37.19
N ASP A 256 12.79 1.72 38.45
CA ASP A 256 13.08 0.84 39.58
C ASP A 256 12.02 -0.26 39.78
N ASP A 257 12.41 -1.32 40.49
CA ASP A 257 11.54 -2.46 40.83
C ASP A 257 10.36 -2.05 41.73
N SER A 258 10.44 -0.87 42.36
CA SER A 258 9.40 -0.29 43.21
C SER A 258 8.32 0.50 42.44
N ALA A 259 8.50 0.70 41.13
CA ALA A 259 7.60 1.46 40.25
C ALA A 259 7.22 0.66 39.00
N ILE A 260 7.41 1.22 37.80
CA ILE A 260 7.03 0.60 36.52
C ILE A 260 7.77 -0.73 36.29
N GLY A 261 9.03 -0.83 36.72
CA GLY A 261 9.81 -2.07 36.60
C GLY A 261 9.15 -3.26 37.29
N GLY A 262 8.53 -3.04 38.45
CA GLY A 262 7.80 -4.06 39.19
C GLY A 262 6.51 -4.53 38.51
N GLU A 263 5.76 -3.61 37.91
CA GLU A 263 4.53 -3.89 37.16
C GLU A 263 4.81 -4.75 35.91
N VAL A 264 5.84 -4.39 35.15
CA VAL A 264 6.29 -5.17 33.97
C VAL A 264 6.74 -6.57 34.40
N ALA A 265 7.52 -6.66 35.49
CA ALA A 265 7.95 -7.94 36.04
C ALA A 265 6.77 -8.83 36.49
N ALA A 266 5.67 -8.24 36.97
CA ALA A 266 4.47 -8.98 37.32
C ALA A 266 3.80 -9.62 36.09
N LEU A 267 3.68 -8.88 34.98
CA LEU A 267 3.13 -9.41 33.73
C LEU A 267 4.02 -10.51 33.13
N ILE A 268 5.35 -10.37 33.21
CA ILE A 268 6.27 -11.43 32.76
C ILE A 268 6.09 -12.70 33.60
N LYS A 269 5.90 -12.56 34.92
CA LYS A 269 5.59 -13.70 35.81
C LYS A 269 4.25 -14.35 35.48
N ALA A 270 3.26 -13.57 35.01
CA ALA A 270 1.97 -14.06 34.55
C ALA A 270 2.05 -14.83 33.22
N GLY A 271 3.15 -14.70 32.47
CA GLY A 271 3.42 -15.48 31.26
C GLY A 271 3.52 -14.66 29.98
N HIS A 272 3.45 -13.33 30.06
CA HIS A 272 3.74 -12.45 28.94
C HIS A 272 5.25 -12.38 28.67
N TRP A 273 5.63 -12.19 27.41
CA TRP A 273 7.03 -11.89 27.07
C TRP A 273 7.43 -10.46 27.46
N ALA A 274 8.73 -10.20 27.59
CA ALA A 274 9.26 -8.96 28.15
C ALA A 274 8.83 -7.71 27.36
N GLN A 275 8.90 -7.76 26.03
CA GLN A 275 8.54 -6.62 25.17
C GLN A 275 7.05 -6.27 25.30
N GLY A 276 6.17 -7.28 25.23
CA GLY A 276 4.72 -7.07 25.33
C GLY A 276 4.28 -6.60 26.72
N ALA A 277 4.91 -7.13 27.77
CA ALA A 277 4.68 -6.68 29.14
C ALA A 277 5.07 -5.20 29.33
N LEU A 278 6.24 -4.80 28.80
CA LEU A 278 6.70 -3.42 28.81
C LEU A 278 5.74 -2.51 28.04
N SER A 279 5.43 -2.84 26.78
CA SER A 279 4.50 -2.08 25.94
C SER A 279 3.17 -1.83 26.64
N GLN A 280 2.56 -2.87 27.21
CA GLN A 280 1.28 -2.78 27.89
C GLN A 280 1.30 -1.82 29.08
N VAL A 281 2.28 -1.96 29.97
CA VAL A 281 2.41 -1.10 31.16
C VAL A 281 2.70 0.33 30.75
N MET A 282 3.65 0.55 29.84
CA MET A 282 4.03 1.89 29.39
C MET A 282 2.87 2.62 28.73
N ILE A 283 2.12 1.97 27.83
CA ILE A 283 0.94 2.58 27.17
C ILE A 283 -0.12 2.96 28.20
N GLN A 284 -0.36 2.12 29.22
CA GLN A 284 -1.32 2.42 30.28
C GLN A 284 -0.94 3.69 31.05
N HIS A 285 0.33 3.82 31.44
CA HIS A 285 0.83 5.00 32.15
C HIS A 285 0.83 6.25 31.27
N ILE A 286 1.25 6.15 30.00
CA ILE A 286 1.20 7.25 29.02
C ILE A 286 -0.23 7.79 28.90
N ARG A 287 -1.23 6.90 28.71
CA ARG A 287 -2.65 7.29 28.65
C ARG A 287 -3.14 7.96 29.94
N HIS A 288 -2.62 7.55 31.10
CA HIS A 288 -2.97 8.17 32.38
C HIS A 288 -2.44 9.60 32.48
N PHE A 289 -1.17 9.84 32.10
CA PHE A 289 -0.57 11.17 32.08
C PHE A 289 -1.20 12.11 31.04
N GLU A 290 -1.57 11.58 29.86
CA GLU A 290 -2.22 12.37 28.80
C GLU A 290 -3.61 12.88 29.19
N ARG A 291 -4.30 12.20 30.11
CA ARG A 291 -5.63 12.56 30.61
C ARG A 291 -5.62 13.57 31.76
N MET A 292 -4.45 14.00 32.24
CA MET A 292 -4.35 14.95 33.35
C MET A 292 -4.54 16.40 32.85
N GLU A 293 -5.30 17.21 33.61
CA GLU A 293 -5.64 18.57 33.21
C GLU A 293 -4.43 19.54 33.21
N HIS A 294 -3.42 19.30 34.05
CA HIS A 294 -2.24 20.17 34.16
C HIS A 294 -1.25 19.98 33.00
N SER A 295 -0.91 21.07 32.29
CA SER A 295 -0.01 21.00 31.11
C SER A 295 1.37 20.42 31.45
N TYR A 296 1.90 20.74 32.64
CA TYR A 296 3.17 20.20 33.14
C TYR A 296 3.18 18.66 33.23
N LEU A 297 2.06 18.03 33.59
CA LEU A 297 1.96 16.57 33.70
C LEU A 297 1.75 15.90 32.33
N ARG A 298 1.13 16.61 31.38
CA ARG A 298 1.00 16.16 29.99
C ARG A 298 2.33 16.14 29.24
N GLU A 299 3.21 17.10 29.50
CA GLU A 299 4.58 17.11 28.94
C GLU A 299 5.40 15.90 29.41
N ARG A 300 5.17 15.41 30.63
CA ARG A 300 5.84 14.20 31.15
C ARG A 300 5.42 12.89 30.48
N ALA A 301 4.27 12.85 29.79
CA ALA A 301 3.88 11.67 29.03
C ALA A 301 4.88 11.38 27.90
N VAL A 302 5.51 12.42 27.34
CA VAL A 302 6.57 12.30 26.33
C VAL A 302 7.83 11.68 26.92
N ASP A 303 8.24 12.13 28.11
CA ASP A 303 9.42 11.59 28.81
C ASP A 303 9.25 10.10 29.16
N VAL A 304 8.08 9.73 29.68
CA VAL A 304 7.74 8.33 29.99
C VAL A 304 7.73 7.48 28.72
N ARG A 305 7.22 8.02 27.61
CA ARG A 305 7.24 7.34 26.30
C ARG A 305 8.66 7.12 25.79
N ASP A 306 9.54 8.11 25.88
CA ASP A 306 10.95 7.97 25.47
C ASP A 306 11.67 6.90 26.30
N LEU A 307 11.42 6.89 27.62
CA LEU A 307 11.98 5.91 28.53
C LEU A 307 11.56 4.48 28.18
N GLY A 308 10.27 4.25 27.90
CA GLY A 308 9.76 2.95 27.46
C GLY A 308 10.32 2.51 26.11
N THR A 309 10.42 3.44 25.17
CA THR A 309 11.00 3.25 23.83
C THR A 309 12.46 2.80 23.94
N ARG A 310 13.27 3.41 24.82
CA ARG A 310 14.66 3.01 25.05
C ARG A 310 14.81 1.62 25.64
N VAL A 311 14.01 1.26 26.65
CA VAL A 311 14.02 -0.10 27.21
C VAL A 311 13.60 -1.13 26.17
N LEU A 312 12.61 -0.80 25.34
CA LEU A 312 12.17 -1.65 24.24
C LEU A 312 13.28 -1.84 23.19
N ALA A 313 14.05 -0.80 22.86
CA ALA A 313 15.16 -0.88 21.93
C ALA A 313 16.24 -1.88 22.39
N TYR A 314 16.60 -1.86 23.67
CA TYR A 314 17.55 -2.81 24.25
C TYR A 314 17.03 -4.25 24.27
N LEU A 315 15.74 -4.44 24.57
CA LEU A 315 15.09 -5.75 24.48
C LEU A 315 15.12 -6.30 23.05
N GLN A 316 14.75 -5.47 22.07
CA GLN A 316 14.73 -5.83 20.66
C GLN A 316 16.14 -6.10 20.10
N ALA A 317 17.14 -5.32 20.51
CA ALA A 317 18.53 -5.51 20.08
C ALA A 317 19.07 -6.89 20.52
N ARG A 318 18.70 -7.37 21.71
CA ARG A 318 19.09 -8.71 22.18
C ARG A 318 18.30 -9.85 21.54
N ASP A 319 17.00 -9.65 21.29
CA ASP A 319 16.22 -10.66 20.56
C ASP A 319 16.73 -10.85 19.13
N LYS A 320 17.18 -9.75 18.47
CA LYS A 320 17.88 -9.82 17.17
C LYS A 320 19.16 -10.66 17.21
N GLU A 321 19.85 -10.71 18.35
CA GLU A 321 21.03 -11.58 18.54
C GLU A 321 20.68 -13.05 18.84
N CYS A 322 19.45 -13.35 19.30
CA CYS A 322 19.09 -14.66 19.83
C CYS A 322 18.20 -15.54 18.94
N GLN A 323 17.37 -15.00 18.03
CA GLN A 323 16.49 -15.86 17.22
C GLN A 323 15.84 -15.13 16.03
N GLN A 324 15.88 -15.77 14.86
CA GLN A 324 14.77 -15.72 13.92
C GLN A 324 14.73 -17.03 13.14
N ASP A 325 14.09 -18.04 13.74
CA ASP A 325 13.69 -19.23 12.98
C ASP A 325 12.39 -18.89 12.25
N TYR A 326 12.51 -18.58 10.96
CA TYR A 326 11.37 -18.30 10.11
C TYR A 326 10.67 -19.61 9.71
N PRO A 327 9.34 -19.68 9.70
CA PRO A 327 8.61 -20.82 9.15
C PRO A 327 8.90 -21.01 7.65
N GLU A 328 8.80 -22.24 7.15
CA GLU A 328 9.09 -22.60 5.75
C GLU A 328 8.26 -21.80 4.72
N ARG A 329 7.04 -21.37 5.09
CA ARG A 329 6.16 -20.53 4.27
C ARG A 329 5.81 -19.26 5.04
N CYS A 330 6.77 -18.35 5.17
CA CYS A 330 6.65 -17.10 5.89
C CYS A 330 5.90 -16.03 5.07
N ILE A 331 4.89 -15.42 5.67
CA ILE A 331 4.27 -14.18 5.20
C ILE A 331 4.71 -13.06 6.15
N LEU A 332 5.47 -12.08 5.67
CA LEU A 332 5.91 -10.97 6.51
C LEU A 332 4.79 -9.93 6.61
N VAL A 333 4.43 -9.53 7.83
CA VAL A 333 3.35 -8.57 8.09
C VAL A 333 3.88 -7.42 8.94
N GLY A 334 3.61 -6.18 8.57
CA GLY A 334 4.01 -5.03 9.39
C GLY A 334 3.15 -3.79 9.13
N GLU A 335 3.25 -2.80 10.02
CA GLU A 335 2.59 -1.51 9.80
C GLU A 335 3.19 -0.82 8.57
N GLU A 336 4.51 -0.73 8.55
CA GLU A 336 5.31 -0.30 7.41
C GLU A 336 6.55 -1.19 7.34
N LEU A 337 6.69 -1.92 6.23
CA LEU A 337 7.84 -2.79 6.02
C LEU A 337 9.01 -1.99 5.47
N SER A 338 10.24 -2.30 5.93
CA SER A 338 11.48 -1.71 5.42
C SER A 338 12.25 -2.72 4.57
N ALA A 339 13.10 -2.23 3.65
CA ALA A 339 13.98 -3.10 2.85
C ALA A 339 14.90 -3.97 3.71
N SER A 340 15.33 -3.47 4.89
CA SER A 340 16.11 -4.24 5.86
C SER A 340 15.31 -5.42 6.42
N ALA A 341 14.03 -5.24 6.74
CA ALA A 341 13.16 -6.32 7.23
C ALA A 341 12.99 -7.44 6.19
N LEU A 342 12.92 -7.12 4.90
CA LEU A 342 12.93 -8.13 3.83
C LEU A 342 14.26 -8.89 3.75
N GLY A 343 15.38 -8.21 3.99
CA GLY A 343 16.72 -8.81 3.93
C GLY A 343 17.02 -9.77 5.09
N GLU A 344 16.32 -9.65 6.21
CA GLU A 344 16.46 -10.54 7.37
C GLU A 344 15.81 -11.92 7.13
N VAL A 345 14.82 -12.02 6.23
CA VAL A 345 14.13 -13.29 5.93
C VAL A 345 14.90 -14.10 4.89
N PRO A 346 15.18 -15.39 5.13
CA PRO A 346 15.73 -16.28 4.10
C PRO A 346 14.81 -16.31 2.86
N ARG A 347 15.41 -16.17 1.67
CA ARG A 347 14.66 -16.02 0.42
C ARG A 347 13.79 -17.22 0.09
N GLU A 348 14.21 -18.42 0.49
CA GLU A 348 13.49 -19.67 0.23
C GLU A 348 12.22 -19.79 1.08
N LYS A 349 12.17 -19.06 2.20
CA LYS A 349 11.08 -19.12 3.18
C LYS A 349 10.03 -18.04 2.98
N LEU A 350 10.39 -16.90 2.38
CA LEU A 350 9.47 -15.77 2.18
C LEU A 350 8.52 -16.04 1.00
N VAL A 351 7.23 -16.25 1.30
CA VAL A 351 6.20 -16.53 0.30
C VAL A 351 5.22 -15.39 0.07
N GLY A 352 5.12 -14.41 0.98
CA GLY A 352 4.21 -13.27 0.82
C GLY A 352 4.54 -12.09 1.74
N LEU A 353 3.98 -10.92 1.42
CA LEU A 353 4.17 -9.68 2.17
C LEU A 353 2.86 -8.94 2.36
N ILE A 354 2.66 -8.36 3.54
CA ILE A 354 1.50 -7.53 3.85
C ILE A 354 1.96 -6.29 4.62
N SER A 355 1.61 -5.11 4.11
CA SER A 355 1.87 -3.84 4.77
C SER A 355 0.56 -3.10 5.02
N VAL A 356 0.32 -2.67 6.26
CA VAL A 356 -0.90 -1.93 6.64
C VAL A 356 -0.90 -0.54 6.02
N ARG A 357 0.27 0.10 5.98
CA ARG A 357 0.52 1.38 5.30
C ARG A 357 1.29 1.17 4.01
N GLY A 358 1.35 2.23 3.21
CA GLY A 358 2.08 2.26 1.95
C GLY A 358 1.20 1.96 0.75
N SER A 359 1.78 2.19 -0.43
CA SER A 359 1.09 2.08 -1.71
C SER A 359 1.69 0.99 -2.59
N GLY A 360 1.03 0.67 -3.71
CA GLY A 360 1.52 -0.31 -4.69
C GLY A 360 2.87 0.03 -5.35
N ASN A 361 3.37 1.27 -5.16
CA ASN A 361 4.67 1.73 -5.64
C ASN A 361 5.70 1.95 -4.51
N SER A 362 5.39 1.61 -3.26
CA SER A 362 6.34 1.77 -2.15
C SER A 362 7.64 1.01 -2.45
N HIS A 363 8.74 1.39 -1.78
CA HIS A 363 10.02 0.68 -1.92
C HIS A 363 9.88 -0.82 -1.68
N VAL A 364 9.05 -1.23 -0.71
CA VAL A 364 8.77 -2.64 -0.45
C VAL A 364 7.93 -3.28 -1.56
N ALA A 365 6.91 -2.59 -2.10
CA ALA A 365 6.12 -3.13 -3.19
C ALA A 365 6.97 -3.35 -4.47
N ILE A 366 7.88 -2.43 -4.76
CA ILE A 366 8.84 -2.56 -5.88
C ILE A 366 9.78 -3.74 -5.64
N LEU A 367 10.37 -3.85 -4.44
CA LEU A 367 11.27 -4.94 -4.06
C LEU A 367 10.56 -6.30 -4.14
N ALA A 368 9.35 -6.39 -3.60
CA ALA A 368 8.55 -7.59 -3.64
C ALA A 368 8.24 -8.04 -5.06
N ARG A 369 7.91 -7.09 -5.94
CA ARG A 369 7.64 -7.35 -7.36
C ARG A 369 8.86 -7.86 -8.11
N ALA A 370 10.03 -7.29 -7.81
CA ALA A 370 11.33 -7.77 -8.28
C ALA A 370 11.63 -9.20 -7.80
N MET A 371 11.38 -9.48 -6.53
CA MET A 371 11.51 -10.81 -5.94
C MET A 371 10.42 -11.79 -6.41
N GLY A 372 9.34 -11.30 -7.02
CA GLY A 372 8.17 -12.10 -7.40
C GLY A 372 7.42 -12.67 -6.21
N VAL A 373 7.40 -11.94 -5.10
CA VAL A 373 6.71 -12.29 -3.86
C VAL A 373 5.35 -11.58 -3.83
N PRO A 374 4.22 -12.30 -3.79
CA PRO A 374 2.88 -11.72 -3.69
C PRO A 374 2.76 -10.72 -2.54
N THR A 375 2.21 -9.54 -2.83
CA THR A 375 2.19 -8.43 -1.85
C THR A 375 0.89 -7.65 -1.88
N VAL A 376 0.35 -7.41 -0.68
CA VAL A 376 -0.76 -6.47 -0.44
C VAL A 376 -0.27 -5.31 0.40
N MET A 377 -0.51 -4.10 -0.08
CA MET A 377 -0.14 -2.84 0.57
C MET A 377 -1.39 -2.12 1.08
N GLY A 378 -1.27 -1.16 2.00
CA GLY A 378 -2.40 -0.32 2.39
C GLY A 378 -3.59 -1.09 2.99
N ALA A 379 -3.36 -2.24 3.63
CA ALA A 379 -4.40 -3.03 4.29
C ALA A 379 -4.76 -2.41 5.66
N VAL A 380 -5.36 -1.20 5.64
CA VAL A 380 -5.54 -0.34 6.82
C VAL A 380 -6.34 -1.01 7.94
N ASP A 381 -7.34 -1.82 7.59
CA ASP A 381 -8.20 -2.48 8.56
C ASP A 381 -7.58 -3.75 9.18
N LEU A 382 -6.37 -4.13 8.76
CA LEU A 382 -5.70 -5.35 9.23
C LEU A 382 -5.17 -5.20 10.67
N PRO A 383 -5.61 -6.03 11.62
CA PRO A 383 -5.10 -6.03 13.00
C PRO A 383 -3.75 -6.75 13.08
N PHE A 384 -2.74 -6.22 12.41
CA PHE A 384 -1.46 -6.89 12.15
C PHE A 384 -0.74 -7.38 13.42
N THR A 385 -0.84 -6.65 14.54
CA THR A 385 -0.22 -6.99 15.83
C THR A 385 -0.73 -8.30 16.45
N ARG A 386 -1.87 -8.83 15.97
CA ARG A 386 -2.50 -10.07 16.46
C ARG A 386 -2.31 -11.27 15.52
N LEU A 387 -1.60 -11.09 14.41
CA LEU A 387 -1.47 -12.09 13.35
C LEU A 387 -0.27 -13.02 13.50
N GLN A 388 0.59 -12.81 14.51
CA GLN A 388 1.76 -13.65 14.74
C GLN A 388 1.39 -15.14 14.78
N ASP A 389 2.13 -15.95 14.01
CA ASP A 389 2.01 -17.42 13.90
C ASP A 389 0.65 -17.90 13.32
N ARG A 390 -0.14 -17.02 12.69
CA ARG A 390 -1.42 -17.37 12.06
C ARG A 390 -1.27 -17.71 10.58
N GLU A 391 -2.10 -18.62 10.07
CA GLU A 391 -2.16 -18.91 8.62
C GLU A 391 -2.97 -17.83 7.89
N LEU A 392 -2.41 -17.29 6.81
CA LEU A 392 -3.01 -16.26 5.96
C LEU A 392 -2.99 -16.67 4.49
N ILE A 393 -3.94 -16.15 3.72
CA ILE A 393 -3.88 -16.15 2.25
C ILE A 393 -3.75 -14.70 1.77
N VAL A 394 -2.77 -14.46 0.90
CA VAL A 394 -2.51 -13.18 0.25
C VAL A 394 -2.85 -13.33 -1.22
N ASP A 395 -3.83 -12.57 -1.68
CA ASP A 395 -4.13 -12.38 -3.10
C ASP A 395 -3.52 -11.04 -3.56
N GLY A 396 -2.31 -11.13 -4.12
CA GLY A 396 -1.59 -10.00 -4.67
C GLY A 396 -2.13 -9.52 -6.03
N TYR A 397 -3.04 -10.26 -6.68
CA TYR A 397 -3.68 -9.80 -7.92
C TYR A 397 -4.77 -8.78 -7.60
N HIS A 398 -5.67 -9.10 -6.66
CA HIS A 398 -6.79 -8.25 -6.28
C HIS A 398 -6.51 -7.36 -5.07
N GLY A 399 -5.36 -7.53 -4.40
CA GLY A 399 -5.01 -6.71 -3.26
C GLY A 399 -5.78 -7.12 -1.99
N SER A 400 -6.14 -8.40 -1.82
CA SER A 400 -6.92 -8.84 -0.64
C SER A 400 -6.20 -9.88 0.22
N VAL A 401 -6.45 -9.81 1.53
CA VAL A 401 -5.93 -10.73 2.54
C VAL A 401 -7.11 -11.49 3.15
N HIS A 402 -7.01 -12.81 3.24
CA HIS A 402 -8.02 -13.65 3.89
C HIS A 402 -7.50 -14.18 5.22
N LEU A 403 -8.22 -13.85 6.29
CA LEU A 403 -8.02 -14.37 7.64
C LEU A 403 -8.95 -15.57 7.85
N ASN A 404 -8.43 -16.66 8.44
CA ASN A 404 -9.20 -17.87 8.76
C ASN A 404 -10.07 -18.37 7.58
N PRO A 405 -9.48 -18.60 6.40
CA PRO A 405 -10.24 -19.03 5.24
C PRO A 405 -10.92 -20.38 5.51
N PRO A 406 -12.21 -20.54 5.17
CA PRO A 406 -12.89 -21.82 5.24
C PRO A 406 -12.15 -22.86 4.38
N PRO A 407 -12.24 -24.17 4.68
CA PRO A 407 -11.57 -25.21 3.91
C PRO A 407 -11.84 -25.13 2.39
N GLU A 408 -13.06 -24.75 2.00
CA GLU A 408 -13.46 -24.56 0.60
C GLU A 408 -12.70 -23.42 -0.08
N VAL A 409 -12.58 -22.26 0.58
CA VAL A 409 -11.84 -21.10 0.07
C VAL A 409 -10.35 -21.42 -0.02
N ARG A 410 -9.79 -22.06 1.00
CA ARG A 410 -8.40 -22.53 1.00
C ARG A 410 -8.13 -23.47 -0.17
N GLN A 411 -9.04 -24.42 -0.44
CA GLN A 411 -8.89 -25.38 -1.53
C GLN A 411 -8.92 -24.69 -2.90
N ARG A 412 -9.78 -23.69 -3.09
CA ARG A 412 -9.83 -22.89 -4.33
C ARG A 412 -8.52 -22.13 -4.57
N PHE A 413 -8.02 -21.40 -3.57
CA PHE A 413 -6.74 -20.69 -3.69
C PHE A 413 -5.55 -21.64 -3.90
N GLN A 414 -5.58 -22.81 -3.27
CA GLN A 414 -4.55 -23.84 -3.49
C GLN A 414 -4.60 -24.37 -4.93
N ALA A 415 -5.79 -24.63 -5.48
CA ALA A 415 -5.94 -25.04 -6.88
C ALA A 415 -5.43 -23.98 -7.86
N MET A 416 -5.72 -22.69 -7.61
CA MET A 416 -5.20 -21.59 -8.42
C MET A 416 -3.66 -21.50 -8.34
N LEU A 417 -3.09 -21.66 -7.15
CA LEU A 417 -1.63 -21.67 -6.96
C LEU A 417 -0.99 -22.85 -7.72
N ASP A 418 -1.59 -24.04 -7.64
CA ASP A 418 -1.11 -25.24 -8.32
C ASP A 418 -1.22 -25.09 -9.85
N GLU A 419 -2.29 -24.46 -10.35
CA GLU A 419 -2.47 -24.13 -11.76
C GLU A 419 -1.43 -23.13 -12.25
N ASP A 420 -1.16 -22.04 -11.51
CA ASP A 420 -0.13 -21.05 -11.87
C ASP A 420 1.27 -21.70 -11.91
N ILE A 421 1.58 -22.63 -11.00
CA ILE A 421 2.83 -23.39 -10.98
C ILE A 421 2.90 -24.35 -12.19
N ALA A 422 1.83 -25.09 -12.48
CA ALA A 422 1.77 -26.01 -13.60
C ALA A 422 1.88 -25.29 -14.95
N LEU A 423 1.21 -24.14 -15.07
CA LEU A 423 1.27 -23.26 -16.22
C LEU A 423 2.68 -22.73 -16.43
N SER A 424 3.33 -22.26 -15.36
CA SER A 424 4.72 -21.78 -15.41
C SER A 424 5.66 -22.86 -15.94
N ARG A 425 5.50 -24.12 -15.49
CA ARG A 425 6.28 -25.26 -15.99
C ARG A 425 6.01 -25.59 -17.46
N ASP A 426 4.76 -25.58 -17.92
CA ASP A 426 4.44 -25.82 -19.34
C ASP A 426 5.06 -24.75 -20.25
N LEU A 427 5.08 -23.50 -19.76
CA LEU A 427 5.61 -22.36 -20.49
C LEU A 427 7.14 -22.30 -20.53
N GLU A 428 7.87 -23.00 -19.65
CA GLU A 428 9.34 -23.10 -19.72
C GLU A 428 9.80 -23.62 -21.09
N SER A 429 9.01 -24.51 -21.70
CA SER A 429 9.26 -25.04 -23.06
C SER A 429 9.24 -23.96 -24.17
N GLN A 430 8.69 -22.78 -23.87
CA GLN A 430 8.60 -21.65 -24.79
C GLN A 430 9.70 -20.61 -24.58
N ARG A 431 10.55 -20.76 -23.54
CA ARG A 431 11.58 -19.78 -23.16
C ARG A 431 12.44 -19.37 -24.35
N ASP A 432 13.04 -20.36 -25.03
CA ASP A 432 14.04 -20.12 -26.08
C ASP A 432 13.42 -19.86 -27.47
N LYS A 433 12.08 -19.91 -27.57
CA LYS A 433 11.38 -19.63 -28.83
C LYS A 433 11.20 -18.12 -29.04
N PRO A 434 11.34 -17.62 -30.27
CA PRO A 434 11.09 -16.21 -30.56
C PRO A 434 9.62 -15.87 -30.34
N CYS A 435 9.35 -14.66 -29.87
CA CYS A 435 7.98 -14.15 -29.79
C CYS A 435 7.52 -13.70 -31.19
N GLN A 436 6.71 -14.53 -31.84
CA GLN A 436 6.21 -14.32 -33.19
C GLN A 436 4.76 -14.78 -33.29
N THR A 437 3.93 -14.02 -33.98
CA THR A 437 2.55 -14.37 -34.30
C THR A 437 2.47 -15.56 -35.26
N LEU A 438 1.29 -16.16 -35.42
CA LEU A 438 1.05 -17.26 -36.34
C LEU A 438 1.33 -16.90 -37.82
N ASP A 439 1.18 -15.61 -38.17
CA ASP A 439 1.50 -15.03 -39.48
C ASP A 439 2.91 -14.44 -39.56
N GLY A 440 3.78 -14.71 -38.57
CA GLY A 440 5.22 -14.45 -38.65
C GLY A 440 5.68 -13.05 -38.24
N HIS A 441 4.79 -12.22 -37.68
CA HIS A 441 5.16 -10.91 -37.15
C HIS A 441 5.93 -11.06 -35.83
N ARG A 442 7.13 -10.46 -35.74
CA ARG A 442 8.01 -10.57 -34.57
C ARG A 442 7.78 -9.43 -33.60
N LEU A 443 7.56 -9.77 -32.32
CA LEU A 443 7.39 -8.81 -31.24
C LEU A 443 8.37 -9.11 -30.09
N PRO A 444 9.56 -8.48 -30.05
CA PRO A 444 10.52 -8.65 -28.97
C PRO A 444 9.90 -8.37 -27.59
N LEU A 445 10.14 -9.28 -26.65
CA LEU A 445 9.72 -9.12 -25.25
C LEU A 445 10.92 -8.83 -24.36
N TRP A 446 10.86 -7.70 -23.68
CA TRP A 446 11.90 -7.18 -22.81
C TRP A 446 11.42 -7.12 -21.36
N VAL A 447 12.36 -6.88 -20.45
CA VAL A 447 12.08 -6.78 -19.02
C VAL A 447 12.27 -5.36 -18.49
N ASN A 448 11.49 -5.06 -17.46
CA ASN A 448 11.71 -3.95 -16.55
C ASN A 448 12.59 -4.44 -15.40
N THR A 449 13.70 -3.76 -15.12
CA THR A 449 14.62 -4.09 -14.02
C THR A 449 14.87 -2.87 -13.14
N GLY A 450 15.23 -3.10 -11.88
CA GLY A 450 15.67 -2.03 -10.95
C GLY A 450 16.85 -2.45 -10.08
N LEU A 451 17.02 -3.76 -9.84
CA LEU A 451 18.10 -4.31 -9.05
C LEU A 451 18.90 -5.36 -9.82
N MET A 452 20.10 -5.64 -9.34
CA MET A 452 20.96 -6.68 -9.92
C MET A 452 20.35 -8.09 -9.78
N VAL A 453 19.54 -8.33 -8.75
CA VAL A 453 18.83 -9.61 -8.55
C VAL A 453 17.87 -9.90 -9.70
N ASP A 454 17.30 -8.87 -10.34
CA ASP A 454 16.35 -9.01 -11.44
C ASP A 454 17.01 -9.56 -12.70
N VAL A 455 18.31 -9.30 -12.87
CA VAL A 455 19.06 -9.60 -14.10
C VAL A 455 19.16 -11.09 -14.36
N VAL A 456 19.57 -11.85 -13.33
CA VAL A 456 19.76 -13.31 -13.44
C VAL A 456 18.44 -13.98 -13.79
N ARG A 457 17.38 -13.69 -13.03
CA ARG A 457 16.04 -14.23 -13.26
C ARG A 457 15.50 -13.86 -14.65
N SER A 458 15.71 -12.61 -15.08
CA SER A 458 15.25 -12.14 -16.40
C SER A 458 15.93 -12.89 -17.55
N LEU A 459 17.23 -13.15 -17.42
CA LEU A 459 17.97 -13.94 -18.41
C LEU A 459 17.52 -15.41 -18.40
N GLU A 460 17.30 -15.99 -17.22
CA GLU A 460 16.76 -17.35 -17.05
C GLU A 460 15.36 -17.52 -17.63
N GLN A 461 14.56 -16.45 -17.69
CA GLN A 461 13.22 -16.43 -18.29
C GLN A 461 13.22 -16.01 -19.77
N GLY A 462 14.40 -15.88 -20.39
CA GLY A 462 14.54 -15.68 -21.82
C GLY A 462 14.24 -14.25 -22.30
N ALA A 463 14.50 -13.23 -21.47
CA ALA A 463 14.36 -11.83 -21.86
C ALA A 463 15.25 -11.48 -23.07
N GLU A 464 14.71 -10.73 -24.03
CA GLU A 464 15.43 -10.32 -25.26
C GLU A 464 16.14 -8.95 -25.11
N GLY A 465 16.05 -8.33 -23.94
CA GLY A 465 16.62 -7.03 -23.62
C GLY A 465 15.96 -6.41 -22.39
N VAL A 466 16.40 -5.21 -22.02
CA VAL A 466 15.81 -4.40 -20.95
C VAL A 466 15.16 -3.17 -21.57
N GLY A 467 13.84 -3.04 -21.44
CA GLY A 467 13.11 -1.88 -21.96
C GLY A 467 12.97 -0.75 -20.96
N LEU A 468 13.18 -1.03 -19.67
CA LEU A 468 13.24 -0.03 -18.61
C LEU A 468 14.15 -0.52 -17.48
N TYR A 469 15.33 0.07 -17.37
CA TYR A 469 16.11 0.04 -16.14
C TYR A 469 15.80 1.28 -15.29
N ARG A 470 15.25 1.05 -14.10
CA ARG A 470 14.88 2.07 -13.12
C ARG A 470 16.10 2.49 -12.32
N THR A 471 16.64 3.67 -12.63
CA THR A 471 17.87 4.17 -11.99
C THR A 471 17.65 4.71 -10.58
N GLU A 472 16.40 4.87 -10.13
CA GLU A 472 16.05 5.44 -8.84
C GLU A 472 16.34 4.47 -7.69
N VAL A 473 16.27 3.15 -7.92
CA VAL A 473 16.38 2.16 -6.84
C VAL A 473 17.74 2.26 -6.13
N PRO A 474 18.90 2.32 -6.83
CA PRO A 474 20.18 2.54 -6.17
C PRO A 474 20.37 3.91 -5.51
N PHE A 475 19.54 4.92 -5.83
CA PHE A 475 19.55 6.22 -5.17
C PHE A 475 18.75 6.16 -3.87
N LEU A 476 17.63 5.44 -3.85
CA LEU A 476 16.75 5.26 -2.68
C LEU A 476 17.40 4.39 -1.59
N LEU A 477 18.27 3.46 -1.98
CA LEU A 477 18.97 2.55 -1.05
C LEU A 477 20.20 3.17 -0.36
N ARG A 478 20.46 4.46 -0.55
CA ARG A 478 21.62 5.16 0.01
C ARG A 478 21.18 6.34 0.86
N ASP A 479 22.10 6.86 1.67
CA ASP A 479 21.89 8.06 2.49
C ASP A 479 22.45 9.34 1.82
N ARG A 480 22.93 9.23 0.58
CA ARG A 480 23.43 10.35 -0.24
C ARG A 480 23.31 10.06 -1.72
N PHE A 481 23.43 11.11 -2.54
CA PHE A 481 23.60 10.94 -3.98
C PHE A 481 24.85 10.11 -4.30
N PRO A 482 24.74 9.08 -5.16
CA PRO A 482 25.88 8.31 -5.60
C PRO A 482 26.75 9.12 -6.56
N SER A 483 28.06 8.99 -6.42
CA SER A 483 29.04 9.60 -7.31
C SER A 483 28.99 9.02 -8.73
N GLU A 484 29.55 9.73 -9.71
CA GLU A 484 29.67 9.26 -11.10
C GLU A 484 30.28 7.85 -11.18
N GLU A 485 31.33 7.57 -10.39
CA GLU A 485 32.02 6.28 -10.40
C GLU A 485 31.17 5.15 -9.78
N GLU A 486 30.44 5.43 -8.69
CA GLU A 486 29.51 4.47 -8.09
C GLU A 486 28.36 4.13 -9.06
N GLN A 487 27.81 5.15 -9.72
CA GLN A 487 26.79 4.96 -10.76
C GLN A 487 27.36 4.16 -11.94
N ARG A 488 28.57 4.48 -12.41
CA ARG A 488 29.24 3.78 -13.51
C ARG A 488 29.40 2.29 -13.21
N GLN A 489 29.81 1.92 -12.01
CA GLN A 489 29.97 0.52 -11.61
C GLN A 489 28.62 -0.22 -11.64
N ILE A 490 27.59 0.35 -11.04
CA ILE A 490 26.23 -0.23 -11.05
C ILE A 490 25.71 -0.40 -12.48
N TYR A 491 25.82 0.64 -13.31
CA TYR A 491 25.35 0.61 -14.69
C TYR A 491 26.16 -0.38 -15.54
N ARG A 492 27.46 -0.52 -15.29
CA ARG A 492 28.35 -1.46 -15.98
C ARG A 492 27.91 -2.90 -15.77
N GLU A 493 27.58 -3.28 -14.54
CA GLU A 493 27.12 -4.64 -14.21
C GLU A 493 25.85 -4.99 -15.00
N GLN A 494 24.89 -4.05 -15.06
CA GLN A 494 23.65 -4.21 -15.82
C GLN A 494 23.90 -4.36 -17.32
N LEU A 495 24.72 -3.47 -17.90
CA LEU A 495 25.03 -3.48 -19.34
C LEU A 495 25.79 -4.74 -19.75
N GLN A 496 26.77 -5.17 -18.94
CA GLN A 496 27.58 -6.36 -19.21
C GLN A 496 26.75 -7.64 -19.17
N ALA A 497 25.84 -7.76 -18.20
CA ALA A 497 25.04 -8.96 -18.05
C ALA A 497 24.07 -9.20 -19.22
N PHE A 498 23.58 -8.13 -19.86
CA PHE A 498 22.70 -8.24 -21.02
C PHE A 498 23.43 -8.19 -22.36
N ALA A 499 24.71 -7.80 -22.43
CA ALA A 499 25.43 -7.67 -23.69
C ALA A 499 25.41 -8.98 -24.52
N PRO A 500 25.10 -8.93 -25.83
CA PRO A 500 24.90 -7.75 -26.69
C PRO A 500 23.43 -7.24 -26.76
N LYS A 501 22.51 -7.76 -25.95
CA LYS A 501 21.09 -7.35 -25.94
C LYS A 501 20.95 -5.89 -25.46
N PRO A 502 19.99 -5.12 -26.00
CA PRO A 502 19.83 -3.71 -25.67
C PRO A 502 19.33 -3.51 -24.23
N VAL A 503 19.82 -2.45 -23.59
CA VAL A 503 19.43 -2.01 -22.25
C VAL A 503 19.03 -0.55 -22.28
N THR A 504 17.76 -0.28 -22.01
CA THR A 504 17.20 1.07 -21.97
C THR A 504 17.22 1.59 -20.54
N MET A 505 18.16 2.48 -20.24
CA MET A 505 18.27 3.13 -18.93
C MET A 505 17.46 4.41 -18.91
N ARG A 506 16.55 4.52 -17.94
CA ARG A 506 15.81 5.76 -17.70
C ARG A 506 16.64 6.66 -16.80
N THR A 507 16.77 7.94 -17.14
CA THR A 507 17.38 8.91 -16.23
C THR A 507 16.54 9.04 -14.95
N LEU A 508 17.12 9.64 -13.92
CA LEU A 508 16.56 9.66 -12.57
C LEU A 508 15.13 10.25 -12.55
N ASP A 509 14.13 9.45 -12.18
CA ASP A 509 12.75 9.88 -11.93
C ASP A 509 12.38 9.79 -10.44
N ILE A 510 12.87 10.77 -9.68
CA ILE A 510 12.53 11.01 -8.28
C ILE A 510 11.47 12.11 -8.16
N GLY A 511 10.77 12.13 -7.03
CA GLY A 511 9.57 12.95 -6.80
C GLY A 511 8.31 12.09 -6.77
N GLY A 512 7.14 12.69 -6.47
CA GLY A 512 5.92 11.93 -6.23
C GLY A 512 5.99 11.11 -4.94
N ASP A 513 5.81 9.80 -5.09
CA ASP A 513 5.90 8.77 -4.04
C ASP A 513 7.33 8.25 -3.78
N LYS A 514 8.34 8.79 -4.48
CA LYS A 514 9.74 8.32 -4.45
C LYS A 514 10.67 9.39 -3.88
N ALA A 515 10.37 9.89 -2.68
CA ALA A 515 11.21 10.88 -2.01
C ALA A 515 12.52 10.23 -1.50
N LEU A 516 13.65 10.88 -1.76
CA LEU A 516 14.95 10.47 -1.23
C LEU A 516 15.07 10.98 0.22
N PRO A 517 15.45 10.16 1.20
CA PRO A 517 15.55 10.59 2.61
C PRO A 517 16.47 11.79 2.82
N TYR A 518 17.51 11.90 2.00
CA TYR A 518 18.53 12.95 2.03
C TYR A 518 18.24 14.12 1.07
N PHE A 519 17.13 14.06 0.33
CA PHE A 519 16.67 15.12 -0.56
C PHE A 519 15.12 15.18 -0.52
N PRO A 520 14.54 15.63 0.61
CA PRO A 520 13.09 15.66 0.78
C PRO A 520 12.46 16.75 -0.10
N ILE A 521 11.34 16.41 -0.74
CA ILE A 521 10.54 17.31 -1.56
C ILE A 521 9.16 17.38 -0.92
N GLU A 522 8.78 18.56 -0.41
CA GLU A 522 7.46 18.79 0.18
C GLU A 522 6.60 19.61 -0.79
N GLU A 523 5.52 19.01 -1.27
CA GLU A 523 4.56 19.63 -2.19
C GLU A 523 3.15 19.13 -1.87
N ASP A 524 2.13 19.97 -2.11
CA ASP A 524 0.73 19.57 -1.94
C ASP A 524 0.34 18.42 -2.88
N ASN A 525 0.90 18.41 -4.09
CA ASN A 525 0.62 17.42 -5.12
C ASN A 525 1.93 16.90 -5.76
N PRO A 526 2.65 15.99 -5.08
CA PRO A 526 3.97 15.52 -5.53
C PRO A 526 3.95 14.87 -6.93
N PHE A 527 2.83 14.27 -7.33
CA PHE A 527 2.67 13.71 -8.68
C PHE A 527 2.55 14.77 -9.79
N LEU A 528 2.16 16.00 -9.47
CA LEU A 528 2.02 17.08 -10.46
C LEU A 528 3.20 18.08 -10.43
N GLY A 529 4.05 18.01 -9.39
CA GLY A 529 5.06 19.00 -9.09
C GLY A 529 6.48 18.68 -9.59
N TRP A 530 7.46 18.87 -8.71
CA TRP A 530 8.88 18.82 -8.99
C TRP A 530 9.39 17.36 -9.05
N ARG A 531 9.20 16.74 -10.21
CA ARG A 531 9.50 15.31 -10.46
C ARG A 531 10.24 15.08 -11.77
N GLY A 532 11.00 13.99 -11.84
CA GLY A 532 11.52 13.47 -13.09
C GLY A 532 12.55 14.39 -13.71
N ILE A 533 12.41 14.64 -15.02
CA ILE A 533 13.36 15.49 -15.73
C ILE A 533 13.42 16.93 -15.19
N ARG A 534 12.33 17.42 -14.59
CA ARG A 534 12.27 18.78 -14.02
C ARG A 534 13.29 18.96 -12.89
N VAL A 535 13.43 17.95 -12.02
CA VAL A 535 14.44 17.97 -10.96
C VAL A 535 15.84 17.97 -11.56
N THR A 536 16.07 17.12 -12.56
CA THR A 536 17.40 16.97 -13.16
C THR A 536 17.81 18.14 -14.08
N LEU A 537 16.85 18.89 -14.64
CA LEU A 537 17.14 20.11 -15.39
C LEU A 537 17.39 21.30 -14.46
N ASP A 538 16.70 21.37 -13.32
CA ASP A 538 16.96 22.37 -12.27
C ASP A 538 18.29 22.11 -11.53
N HIS A 539 18.67 20.84 -11.40
CA HIS A 539 19.95 20.37 -10.87
C HIS A 539 20.79 19.64 -11.94
N PRO A 540 21.35 20.38 -12.92
CA PRO A 540 22.07 19.79 -14.04
C PRO A 540 23.32 19.00 -13.61
N GLU A 541 23.91 19.29 -12.44
CA GLU A 541 25.02 18.53 -11.87
C GLU A 541 24.67 17.06 -11.62
N ILE A 542 23.43 16.77 -11.19
CA ILE A 542 22.95 15.40 -10.95
C ILE A 542 22.76 14.70 -12.30
N PHE A 543 22.14 15.40 -13.27
CA PHE A 543 21.91 14.87 -14.62
C PHE A 543 23.20 14.54 -15.35
N LEU A 544 24.15 15.49 -15.36
CA LEU A 544 25.44 15.33 -16.03
C LEU A 544 26.24 14.17 -15.42
N ALA A 545 26.32 14.07 -14.09
CA ALA A 545 27.00 12.96 -13.42
C ALA A 545 26.37 11.61 -13.82
N GLN A 546 25.04 11.52 -13.90
CA GLN A 546 24.34 10.32 -14.29
C GLN A 546 24.58 9.94 -15.76
N VAL A 547 24.40 10.88 -16.69
CA VAL A 547 24.60 10.63 -18.13
C VAL A 547 26.05 10.24 -18.40
N ARG A 548 27.01 10.94 -17.78
CA ARG A 548 28.43 10.60 -17.91
C ARG A 548 28.73 9.19 -17.40
N ALA A 549 28.18 8.81 -16.25
CA ALA A 549 28.29 7.46 -15.71
C ALA A 549 27.72 6.39 -16.67
N MET A 550 26.55 6.64 -17.28
CA MET A 550 25.94 5.74 -18.27
C MET A 550 26.83 5.57 -19.50
N LEU A 551 27.33 6.67 -20.07
CA LEU A 551 28.22 6.66 -21.24
C LEU A 551 29.53 5.92 -20.97
N LYS A 552 30.18 6.20 -19.83
CA LYS A 552 31.40 5.48 -19.39
C LYS A 552 31.14 3.98 -19.16
N ALA A 553 29.98 3.64 -18.60
CA ALA A 553 29.57 2.25 -18.38
C ALA A 553 29.25 1.49 -19.68
N ASN A 554 28.92 2.17 -20.78
CA ASN A 554 28.65 1.56 -22.08
C ASN A 554 29.91 1.30 -22.93
N ALA A 555 31.06 1.86 -22.55
CA ALA A 555 32.30 1.76 -23.32
C ALA A 555 32.68 0.30 -23.63
N GLY A 556 32.73 -0.05 -24.92
CA GLY A 556 33.05 -1.41 -25.41
C GLY A 556 31.90 -2.42 -25.41
N LEU A 557 30.68 -2.02 -25.00
CA LEU A 557 29.49 -2.90 -25.00
C LEU A 557 28.50 -2.53 -26.11
N GLY A 558 28.26 -1.22 -26.32
CA GLY A 558 27.46 -0.71 -27.44
C GLY A 558 25.98 -1.07 -27.38
N ASN A 559 25.44 -1.39 -26.20
CA ASN A 559 24.07 -1.86 -26.02
C ASN A 559 23.18 -0.93 -25.17
N LEU A 560 23.69 0.22 -24.74
CA LEU A 560 22.93 1.25 -24.01
C LEU A 560 21.93 1.99 -24.91
N ARG A 561 20.74 2.27 -24.36
CA ARG A 561 19.78 3.29 -24.82
C ARG A 561 19.43 4.18 -23.63
N ILE A 562 19.31 5.49 -23.84
CA ILE A 562 18.96 6.45 -22.78
C ILE A 562 17.52 6.91 -22.98
N MET A 563 16.74 6.95 -21.90
CA MET A 563 15.34 7.37 -21.94
C MET A 563 15.06 8.47 -20.90
N LEU A 564 14.40 9.54 -21.35
CA LEU A 564 14.06 10.69 -20.51
C LEU A 564 12.62 10.59 -19.97
N PRO A 565 12.41 10.63 -18.64
CA PRO A 565 11.08 10.60 -18.00
C PRO A 565 10.43 11.99 -17.96
N MET A 566 9.10 12.04 -17.78
CA MET A 566 8.30 13.22 -17.42
C MET A 566 8.45 14.43 -18.37
N VAL A 567 8.87 14.21 -19.62
CA VAL A 567 8.98 15.27 -20.62
C VAL A 567 7.58 15.75 -21.03
N SER A 568 7.30 17.02 -20.79
CA SER A 568 6.00 17.62 -21.02
C SER A 568 5.96 18.57 -22.22
N ASN A 569 7.13 19.11 -22.60
CA ASN A 569 7.27 20.07 -23.69
C ASN A 569 8.59 19.89 -24.47
N ILE A 570 8.67 20.50 -25.64
CA ILE A 570 9.84 20.38 -26.53
C ILE A 570 11.10 21.07 -25.95
N SER A 571 10.95 22.17 -25.21
CA SER A 571 12.11 22.87 -24.63
C SER A 571 12.86 22.02 -23.61
N GLU A 572 12.14 21.31 -22.73
CA GLU A 572 12.73 20.34 -21.79
C GLU A 572 13.55 19.28 -22.52
N LEU A 573 13.01 18.76 -23.63
CA LEU A 573 13.70 17.76 -24.45
C LEU A 573 14.97 18.34 -25.09
N GLU A 574 14.87 19.52 -25.71
CA GLU A 574 16.01 20.15 -26.40
C GLU A 574 17.16 20.47 -25.43
N GLU A 575 16.82 20.94 -24.22
CA GLU A 575 17.80 21.19 -23.16
C GLU A 575 18.48 19.89 -22.69
N ALA A 576 17.71 18.85 -22.42
CA ALA A 576 18.24 17.55 -22.02
C ALA A 576 19.15 16.93 -23.09
N LEU A 577 18.75 17.01 -24.37
CA LEU A 577 19.57 16.56 -25.50
C LEU A 577 20.89 17.33 -25.59
N SER A 578 20.86 18.66 -25.35
CA SER A 578 22.08 19.48 -25.31
C SER A 578 23.03 19.05 -24.18
N LEU A 579 22.50 18.75 -22.99
CA LEU A 579 23.30 18.28 -21.86
C LEU A 579 23.89 16.88 -22.10
N ILE A 580 23.16 15.99 -22.76
CA ILE A 580 23.66 14.67 -23.16
C ILE A 580 24.78 14.81 -24.19
N GLN A 581 24.59 15.64 -25.23
CA GLN A 581 25.61 15.87 -26.24
C GLN A 581 26.88 16.47 -25.63
N ARG A 582 26.74 17.45 -24.74
CA ARG A 582 27.86 18.02 -24.00
C ARG A 582 28.61 16.96 -23.20
N SER A 583 27.91 16.09 -22.48
CA SER A 583 28.51 15.01 -21.70
C SER A 583 29.28 14.03 -22.58
N HIS A 584 28.76 13.73 -23.77
CA HIS A 584 29.43 12.88 -24.76
C HIS A 584 30.72 13.53 -25.27
N ASP A 585 30.67 14.82 -25.63
CA ASP A 585 31.84 15.55 -26.10
C ASP A 585 32.95 15.65 -25.04
N GLU A 586 32.58 15.90 -23.77
CA GLU A 586 33.51 15.92 -22.65
C GLU A 586 34.18 14.55 -22.42
N ILE A 587 33.42 13.46 -22.46
CA ILE A 587 33.94 12.09 -22.30
C ILE A 587 34.90 11.71 -23.43
N ARG A 588 34.64 12.16 -24.66
CA ARG A 588 35.55 11.95 -25.79
C ARG A 588 36.87 12.70 -25.58
N GLN A 589 36.83 13.91 -25.03
CA GLN A 589 38.05 14.65 -24.67
C GLN A 589 38.85 13.97 -23.55
N GLU A 590 38.18 13.24 -22.65
CA GLU A 590 38.80 12.40 -21.61
C GLU A 590 39.42 11.10 -22.16
N GLY A 591 39.31 10.82 -23.47
CA GLY A 591 39.94 9.68 -24.14
C GLY A 591 39.07 8.42 -24.23
N LEU A 592 37.77 8.52 -23.93
CA LEU A 592 36.80 7.44 -24.13
C LEU A 592 36.01 7.67 -25.41
N ASP A 593 36.45 7.03 -26.49
CA ASP A 593 35.75 7.07 -27.77
C ASP A 593 34.57 6.06 -27.80
N GLY A 594 33.40 6.53 -28.24
CA GLY A 594 32.20 5.73 -28.43
C GLY A 594 31.13 6.52 -29.19
N GLU A 595 30.24 5.82 -29.89
CA GLU A 595 29.08 6.45 -30.52
C GLU A 595 28.07 6.91 -29.46
N LEU A 596 27.32 7.96 -29.77
CA LEU A 596 26.24 8.42 -28.92
C LEU A 596 25.14 7.33 -28.92
N PRO A 597 24.73 6.80 -27.75
CA PRO A 597 23.68 5.79 -27.68
C PRO A 597 22.34 6.37 -28.14
N PRO A 598 21.39 5.54 -28.64
CA PRO A 598 20.06 6.01 -28.98
C PRO A 598 19.37 6.69 -27.79
N ILE A 599 18.79 7.86 -28.03
CA ILE A 599 18.09 8.64 -27.01
C ILE A 599 16.59 8.60 -27.31
N GLY A 600 15.79 8.33 -26.30
CA GLY A 600 14.33 8.28 -26.39
C GLY A 600 13.66 9.08 -25.29
N VAL A 601 12.35 9.22 -25.42
CA VAL A 601 11.51 9.87 -24.41
C VAL A 601 10.41 8.92 -23.95
N MET A 602 10.13 8.98 -22.64
CA MET A 602 8.98 8.33 -22.07
C MET A 602 7.74 9.21 -22.27
N VAL A 603 6.76 8.71 -23.01
CA VAL A 603 5.46 9.37 -23.19
C VAL A 603 4.56 8.92 -22.05
N GLU A 604 4.54 9.70 -20.98
CA GLU A 604 3.79 9.40 -19.76
C GLU A 604 2.94 10.56 -19.25
N VAL A 605 3.01 11.73 -19.89
CA VAL A 605 2.15 12.88 -19.60
C VAL A 605 1.22 13.18 -20.78
N PRO A 606 -0.03 13.62 -20.55
CA PRO A 606 -0.99 13.84 -21.63
C PRO A 606 -0.50 14.84 -22.70
N SER A 607 0.26 15.88 -22.31
CA SER A 607 0.83 16.84 -23.27
C SER A 607 1.77 16.17 -24.28
N ALA A 608 2.54 15.16 -23.85
CA ALA A 608 3.45 14.41 -24.70
C ALA A 608 2.71 13.54 -25.72
N VAL A 609 1.48 13.09 -25.44
CA VAL A 609 0.64 12.37 -26.41
C VAL A 609 0.31 13.28 -27.59
N TYR A 610 -0.17 14.49 -27.33
CA TYR A 610 -0.50 15.45 -28.38
C TYR A 610 0.73 15.98 -29.13
N GLN A 611 1.90 15.95 -28.49
CA GLN A 611 3.18 16.34 -29.10
C GLN A 611 4.02 15.14 -29.58
N ALA A 612 3.49 13.92 -29.57
CA ALA A 612 4.27 12.70 -29.82
C ALA A 612 5.02 12.74 -31.16
N ARG A 613 4.40 13.30 -32.20
CA ARG A 613 5.02 13.47 -33.52
C ARG A 613 6.19 14.46 -33.50
N ALA A 614 6.07 15.56 -32.76
CA ALA A 614 7.11 16.57 -32.63
C ALA A 614 8.29 16.06 -31.79
N LEU A 615 8.01 15.27 -30.75
CA LEU A 615 8.99 14.54 -29.96
C LEU A 615 9.73 13.51 -30.82
N ALA A 616 9.01 12.66 -31.55
CA ALA A 616 9.57 11.61 -32.41
C ALA A 616 10.61 12.13 -33.44
N ARG A 617 10.45 13.36 -33.94
CA ARG A 617 11.42 13.97 -34.86
C ARG A 617 12.80 14.22 -34.26
N ARG A 618 12.87 14.37 -32.93
CA ARG A 618 14.07 14.78 -32.20
C ARG A 618 14.75 13.62 -31.46
N VAL A 619 14.11 12.47 -31.38
CA VAL A 619 14.59 11.30 -30.64
C VAL A 619 14.64 10.07 -31.53
N ASP A 620 15.31 9.02 -31.08
CA ASP A 620 15.47 7.76 -31.81
C ASP A 620 14.32 6.78 -31.58
N PHE A 621 13.63 6.90 -30.44
CA PHE A 621 12.50 6.06 -30.09
C PHE A 621 11.56 6.74 -29.07
N LEU A 622 10.33 6.26 -29.03
CA LEU A 622 9.36 6.57 -27.97
C LEU A 622 9.15 5.33 -27.11
N SER A 623 8.90 5.52 -25.81
CA SER A 623 8.38 4.46 -24.95
C SER A 623 7.21 5.00 -24.17
N VAL A 624 6.08 4.31 -24.11
CA VAL A 624 4.96 4.76 -23.28
C VAL A 624 5.15 4.27 -21.85
N GLY A 625 5.09 5.18 -20.88
CA GLY A 625 4.94 4.85 -19.46
C GLY A 625 3.45 4.72 -19.13
N SER A 626 2.85 3.55 -19.37
CA SER A 626 1.38 3.41 -19.28
C SER A 626 0.84 3.72 -17.90
N ASN A 627 1.65 3.43 -16.88
CA ASN A 627 1.25 3.56 -15.49
C ASN A 627 0.89 5.02 -15.14
N ASP A 628 1.80 5.94 -15.43
CA ASP A 628 1.64 7.36 -15.11
C ASP A 628 0.76 8.07 -16.17
N LEU A 629 0.80 7.61 -17.43
CA LEU A 629 -0.11 8.10 -18.46
C LEU A 629 -1.59 7.89 -18.08
N THR A 630 -1.95 6.68 -17.63
CA THR A 630 -3.31 6.39 -17.16
C THR A 630 -3.68 7.27 -15.98
N GLN A 631 -2.78 7.43 -15.01
CA GLN A 631 -3.01 8.26 -13.83
C GLN A 631 -3.33 9.71 -14.19
N TYR A 632 -2.55 10.33 -15.09
CA TYR A 632 -2.81 11.73 -15.49
C TYR A 632 -3.98 11.88 -16.47
N LEU A 633 -4.24 10.89 -17.34
CA LEU A 633 -5.40 10.95 -18.24
C LEU A 633 -6.72 10.80 -17.49
N LEU A 634 -6.76 9.97 -16.44
CA LEU A 634 -7.96 9.74 -15.64
C LEU A 634 -8.03 10.65 -14.41
N ALA A 635 -6.96 11.39 -14.10
CA ALA A 635 -6.81 12.18 -12.87
C ALA A 635 -7.02 11.35 -11.59
N VAL A 636 -6.46 10.13 -11.58
CA VAL A 636 -6.60 9.17 -10.46
C VAL A 636 -5.22 8.79 -9.95
N ASP A 637 -4.96 9.09 -8.68
CA ASP A 637 -3.79 8.56 -7.98
C ASP A 637 -4.01 7.08 -7.64
N ARG A 638 -3.26 6.19 -8.30
CA ARG A 638 -3.33 4.73 -8.06
C ARG A 638 -2.91 4.32 -6.65
N ASN A 639 -2.19 5.19 -5.93
CA ASN A 639 -1.77 4.95 -4.56
C ASN A 639 -2.84 5.35 -3.53
N ASN A 640 -3.90 6.04 -3.96
CA ASN A 640 -4.97 6.48 -3.08
C ASN A 640 -6.12 5.46 -3.09
N SER A 641 -6.21 4.65 -2.04
CA SER A 641 -7.21 3.57 -1.89
C SER A 641 -8.65 4.04 -2.05
N ARG A 642 -8.97 5.32 -1.82
CA ARG A 642 -10.33 5.87 -1.99
C ARG A 642 -10.77 6.00 -3.44
N VAL A 643 -9.82 6.09 -4.37
CA VAL A 643 -10.07 6.33 -5.80
C VAL A 643 -9.37 5.33 -6.71
N ALA A 644 -8.56 4.41 -6.17
CA ALA A 644 -7.80 3.43 -6.93
C ALA A 644 -8.68 2.59 -7.89
N ASP A 645 -9.93 2.30 -7.53
CA ASP A 645 -10.89 1.58 -8.39
C ASP A 645 -11.22 2.30 -9.71
N LEU A 646 -10.99 3.62 -9.79
CA LEU A 646 -11.18 4.40 -11.02
C LEU A 646 -9.99 4.27 -11.99
N TYR A 647 -8.87 3.71 -11.55
CA TYR A 647 -7.70 3.49 -12.38
C TYR A 647 -7.91 2.27 -13.28
N HIS A 648 -8.00 2.48 -14.61
CA HIS A 648 -8.27 1.39 -15.54
C HIS A 648 -7.40 1.46 -16.81
N SER A 649 -6.53 0.46 -16.99
CA SER A 649 -5.58 0.43 -18.12
C SER A 649 -6.25 0.25 -19.49
N PHE A 650 -7.42 -0.40 -19.56
CA PHE A 650 -8.22 -0.53 -20.78
C PHE A 650 -9.27 0.58 -20.95
N HIS A 651 -9.18 1.67 -20.20
CA HIS A 651 -10.10 2.80 -20.38
C HIS A 651 -9.98 3.34 -21.84
N PRO A 652 -11.08 3.58 -22.56
CA PRO A 652 -11.04 3.99 -23.97
C PRO A 652 -10.13 5.21 -24.24
N ALA A 653 -10.16 6.23 -23.37
CA ALA A 653 -9.28 7.39 -23.48
C ALA A 653 -7.77 7.03 -23.41
N VAL A 654 -7.41 6.05 -22.58
CA VAL A 654 -6.02 5.56 -22.48
C VAL A 654 -5.66 4.82 -23.76
N LEU A 655 -6.51 3.92 -24.24
CA LEU A 655 -6.26 3.16 -25.47
C LEU A 655 -6.12 4.07 -26.70
N GLN A 656 -6.96 5.11 -26.80
CA GLN A 656 -6.86 6.13 -27.85
C GLN A 656 -5.52 6.88 -27.78
N ALA A 657 -5.07 7.24 -26.58
CA ALA A 657 -3.76 7.88 -26.39
C ALA A 657 -2.61 6.95 -26.81
N LEU A 658 -2.63 5.68 -26.39
CA LEU A 658 -1.64 4.68 -26.80
C LEU A 658 -1.56 4.54 -28.33
N TYR A 659 -2.71 4.41 -28.98
CA TYR A 659 -2.79 4.27 -30.42
C TYR A 659 -2.32 5.53 -31.16
N ALA A 660 -2.64 6.71 -30.65
CA ALA A 660 -2.17 7.99 -31.19
C ALA A 660 -0.64 8.10 -31.13
N VAL A 661 -0.03 7.72 -30.00
CA VAL A 661 1.44 7.72 -29.83
C VAL A 661 2.10 6.73 -30.80
N ALA A 662 1.56 5.51 -30.89
CA ALA A 662 2.05 4.50 -31.82
C ALA A 662 2.03 5.04 -33.26
N ARG A 663 0.90 5.58 -33.73
CA ARG A 663 0.80 6.16 -35.08
C ARG A 663 1.76 7.33 -35.29
N ALA A 664 1.90 8.21 -34.30
CA ALA A 664 2.78 9.37 -34.38
C ALA A 664 4.25 8.94 -34.55
N GLY A 665 4.74 7.98 -33.75
CA GLY A 665 6.10 7.45 -33.87
C GLY A 665 6.36 6.79 -35.22
N HIS A 666 5.46 5.91 -35.66
CA HIS A 666 5.58 5.24 -36.97
C HIS A 666 5.53 6.23 -38.15
N SER A 667 4.76 7.32 -38.04
CA SER A 667 4.68 8.35 -39.09
C SER A 667 6.01 9.09 -39.32
N GLU A 668 6.91 9.07 -38.33
CA GLU A 668 8.24 9.65 -38.40
C GLU A 668 9.34 8.56 -38.49
N GLY A 669 8.95 7.29 -38.75
CA GLY A 669 9.85 6.16 -38.89
C GLY A 669 10.55 5.74 -37.60
N LYS A 670 10.01 6.11 -36.43
CA LYS A 670 10.59 5.82 -35.12
C LYS A 670 9.94 4.61 -34.46
N SER A 671 10.75 3.85 -33.72
CA SER A 671 10.25 2.73 -32.93
C SER A 671 9.47 3.23 -31.69
N VAL A 672 8.40 2.53 -31.35
CA VAL A 672 7.54 2.79 -30.20
C VAL A 672 7.48 1.54 -29.33
N GLY A 673 7.98 1.67 -28.10
CA GLY A 673 7.85 0.67 -27.05
C GLY A 673 6.82 1.07 -26.00
N ILE A 674 6.58 0.18 -25.05
CA ILE A 674 5.76 0.46 -23.87
C ILE A 674 6.35 -0.26 -22.68
N CYS A 675 6.43 0.45 -21.57
CA CYS A 675 6.81 -0.06 -20.26
C CYS A 675 5.68 0.27 -19.27
N GLY A 676 5.23 -0.75 -18.55
CA GLY A 676 4.14 -0.62 -17.59
C GLY A 676 3.36 -1.91 -17.48
N GLU A 677 2.34 -1.93 -16.64
CA GLU A 677 1.60 -3.16 -16.31
C GLU A 677 0.83 -3.71 -17.51
N LEU A 678 0.26 -2.84 -18.34
CA LEU A 678 -0.48 -3.23 -19.55
C LEU A 678 0.39 -4.05 -20.54
N ALA A 679 1.71 -3.83 -20.56
CA ALA A 679 2.63 -4.58 -21.40
C ALA A 679 2.81 -6.04 -20.92
N GLY A 680 2.61 -6.29 -19.62
CA GLY A 680 2.73 -7.61 -18.99
C GLY A 680 1.40 -8.37 -18.90
N ASP A 681 0.29 -7.77 -19.30
CA ASP A 681 -1.02 -8.39 -19.40
C ASP A 681 -1.17 -9.07 -20.77
N PRO A 682 -1.51 -10.38 -20.85
CA PRO A 682 -1.80 -11.06 -22.12
C PRO A 682 -2.84 -10.34 -23.00
N LEU A 683 -3.92 -9.80 -22.43
CA LEU A 683 -4.96 -9.07 -23.17
C LEU A 683 -4.39 -7.77 -23.73
N GLY A 684 -3.68 -7.01 -22.87
CA GLY A 684 -3.01 -5.77 -23.24
C GLY A 684 -1.97 -5.98 -24.34
N ALA A 685 -1.13 -7.01 -24.23
CA ALA A 685 -0.08 -7.32 -25.19
C ALA A 685 -0.63 -7.63 -26.59
N VAL A 686 -1.75 -8.36 -26.68
CA VAL A 686 -2.42 -8.67 -27.95
C VAL A 686 -2.99 -7.40 -28.59
N LEU A 687 -3.57 -6.51 -27.79
CA LEU A 687 -4.06 -5.22 -28.27
C LEU A 687 -2.91 -4.30 -28.72
N LEU A 688 -1.83 -4.21 -27.94
CA LEU A 688 -0.63 -3.41 -28.25
C LEU A 688 0.07 -3.91 -29.53
N LEU A 689 0.09 -5.22 -29.76
CA LEU A 689 0.52 -5.81 -31.02
C LEU A 689 -0.33 -5.29 -32.20
N GLY A 690 -1.65 -5.30 -32.07
CA GLY A 690 -2.57 -4.75 -33.08
C GLY A 690 -2.33 -3.26 -33.34
N MET A 691 -2.06 -2.48 -32.29
CA MET A 691 -1.73 -1.05 -32.38
C MET A 691 -0.38 -0.77 -33.08
N GLY A 692 0.48 -1.79 -33.19
CA GLY A 692 1.76 -1.72 -33.88
C GLY A 692 2.97 -1.43 -32.99
N TYR A 693 2.89 -1.63 -31.67
CA TYR A 693 4.05 -1.47 -30.78
C TYR A 693 5.19 -2.41 -31.20
N ASN A 694 6.43 -1.90 -31.19
CA ASN A 694 7.60 -2.64 -31.70
C ASN A 694 8.30 -3.47 -30.63
N MET A 695 8.08 -3.16 -29.35
CA MET A 695 8.56 -3.97 -28.22
C MET A 695 7.70 -3.75 -26.98
N LEU A 696 7.60 -4.79 -26.15
CA LEU A 696 6.88 -4.74 -24.87
C LEU A 696 7.86 -4.98 -23.73
N SER A 697 7.83 -4.14 -22.71
CA SER A 697 8.70 -4.26 -21.52
C SER A 697 7.89 -4.46 -20.25
N MET A 698 8.10 -5.59 -19.57
CA MET A 698 7.25 -6.09 -18.48
C MET A 698 8.05 -6.71 -17.32
N ASN A 699 7.39 -7.18 -16.27
CA ASN A 699 8.06 -8.03 -15.27
C ASN A 699 8.46 -9.36 -15.93
N ALA A 700 9.62 -9.91 -15.57
CA ALA A 700 10.07 -11.22 -16.03
C ALA A 700 8.98 -12.29 -15.90
N THR A 701 8.24 -12.32 -14.77
CA THR A 701 7.18 -13.32 -14.51
C THR A 701 6.06 -13.32 -15.55
N SER A 702 5.80 -12.19 -16.21
CA SER A 702 4.78 -12.05 -17.26
C SER A 702 5.24 -12.51 -18.65
N LEU A 703 6.57 -12.58 -18.89
CA LEU A 703 7.14 -12.83 -20.22
C LEU A 703 6.54 -14.08 -20.88
N HIS A 704 6.43 -15.15 -20.12
CA HIS A 704 5.96 -16.44 -20.61
C HIS A 704 4.48 -16.42 -20.99
N LYS A 705 3.63 -15.81 -20.14
CA LYS A 705 2.18 -15.67 -20.37
C LYS A 705 1.93 -14.82 -21.63
N VAL A 706 2.61 -13.68 -21.74
CA VAL A 706 2.51 -12.81 -22.92
C VAL A 706 3.04 -13.48 -24.19
N LYS A 707 4.21 -14.14 -24.12
CA LYS A 707 4.78 -14.87 -25.27
C LYS A 707 3.81 -15.93 -25.79
N LYS A 708 3.14 -16.66 -24.90
CA LYS A 708 2.14 -17.66 -25.29
C LYS A 708 0.95 -16.99 -25.99
N ALA A 709 0.42 -15.89 -25.45
CA ALA A 709 -0.70 -15.18 -26.06
C ALA A 709 -0.36 -14.69 -27.48
N VAL A 710 0.77 -13.99 -27.64
CA VAL A 710 1.23 -13.48 -28.95
C VAL A 710 1.45 -14.62 -29.96
N ARG A 711 2.00 -15.76 -29.53
CA ARG A 711 2.26 -16.93 -30.40
C ARG A 711 1.01 -17.69 -30.86
N ASN A 712 -0.17 -17.35 -30.35
CA ASN A 712 -1.45 -18.02 -30.69
C ASN A 712 -2.43 -17.09 -31.42
N VAL A 713 -2.02 -15.88 -31.78
CA VAL A 713 -2.81 -14.92 -32.56
C VAL A 713 -2.11 -14.58 -33.88
N THR A 714 -2.87 -14.05 -34.85
CA THR A 714 -2.33 -13.41 -36.06
C THR A 714 -2.39 -11.89 -35.93
N LEU A 715 -1.51 -11.16 -36.62
CA LEU A 715 -1.55 -9.70 -36.64
C LEU A 715 -2.81 -9.16 -37.32
N VAL A 716 -3.37 -9.90 -38.29
CA VAL A 716 -4.62 -9.51 -38.97
C VAL A 716 -5.77 -9.51 -37.97
N GLU A 717 -5.93 -10.58 -37.20
CA GLU A 717 -7.01 -10.68 -36.20
C GLU A 717 -6.89 -9.63 -35.10
N THR A 718 -5.66 -9.35 -34.63
CA THR A 718 -5.49 -8.32 -33.60
C THR A 718 -5.83 -6.92 -34.11
N ARG A 719 -5.64 -6.65 -35.41
CA ARG A 719 -6.08 -5.39 -36.03
C ARG A 719 -7.58 -5.31 -36.20
N GLU A 720 -8.25 -6.39 -36.56
CA GLU A 720 -9.72 -6.43 -36.62
C GLU A 720 -10.33 -6.18 -35.24
N VAL A 721 -9.80 -6.84 -34.20
CA VAL A 721 -10.23 -6.61 -32.82
C VAL A 721 -9.92 -5.18 -32.36
N LEU A 722 -8.77 -4.63 -32.75
CA LEU A 722 -8.42 -3.24 -32.45
C LEU A 722 -9.44 -2.27 -33.05
N ASP A 723 -9.86 -2.46 -34.30
CA ASP A 723 -10.83 -1.60 -34.97
C ASP A 723 -12.19 -1.64 -34.25
N GLU A 724 -12.60 -2.79 -33.73
CA GLU A 724 -13.79 -2.91 -32.88
C GLU A 724 -13.62 -2.21 -31.52
N VAL A 725 -12.50 -2.47 -30.83
CA VAL A 725 -12.19 -1.90 -29.50
C VAL A 725 -12.13 -0.38 -29.54
N MET A 726 -11.61 0.20 -30.61
CA MET A 726 -11.51 1.67 -30.76
C MET A 726 -12.86 2.38 -30.90
N LEU A 727 -13.95 1.63 -31.11
CA LEU A 727 -15.32 2.14 -31.15
C LEU A 727 -16.08 1.97 -29.83
N MET A 728 -15.51 1.28 -28.84
CA MET A 728 -16.16 1.02 -27.56
C MET A 728 -16.01 2.20 -26.61
N GLU A 729 -17.06 2.46 -25.82
CA GLU A 729 -17.13 3.58 -24.87
C GLU A 729 -16.89 3.16 -23.41
N ASP A 730 -16.86 1.85 -23.14
CA ASP A 730 -16.73 1.29 -21.80
C ASP A 730 -15.57 0.28 -21.70
N ALA A 731 -14.82 0.34 -20.60
CA ALA A 731 -13.64 -0.50 -20.41
C ALA A 731 -14.00 -1.98 -20.19
N GLY A 732 -15.14 -2.28 -19.55
CA GLY A 732 -15.63 -3.65 -19.37
C GLY A 732 -15.99 -4.30 -20.70
N GLN A 733 -16.59 -3.56 -21.63
CA GLN A 733 -16.84 -4.04 -23.00
C GLN A 733 -15.54 -4.39 -23.73
N VAL A 734 -14.50 -3.56 -23.57
CA VAL A 734 -13.18 -3.83 -24.16
C VAL A 734 -12.59 -5.12 -23.60
N VAL A 735 -12.60 -5.29 -22.27
CA VAL A 735 -12.08 -6.50 -21.62
C VAL A 735 -12.83 -7.73 -22.10
N LEU A 736 -14.16 -7.74 -22.05
CA LEU A 736 -14.99 -8.86 -22.51
C LEU A 736 -14.70 -9.24 -23.97
N ARG A 737 -14.46 -8.25 -24.84
CA ARG A 737 -14.13 -8.51 -26.25
C ARG A 737 -12.76 -9.16 -26.42
N LEU A 738 -11.77 -8.75 -25.64
CA LEU A 738 -10.43 -9.32 -25.66
C LEU A 738 -10.40 -10.72 -25.02
N GLU A 739 -11.15 -10.93 -23.94
CA GLU A 739 -11.33 -12.24 -23.31
C GLU A 739 -11.96 -13.25 -24.28
N ARG A 740 -12.97 -12.82 -25.04
CA ARG A 740 -13.58 -13.65 -26.08
C ARG A 740 -12.57 -14.07 -27.14
N LEU A 741 -11.69 -13.16 -27.59
CA LEU A 741 -10.61 -13.51 -28.53
C LEU A 741 -9.67 -14.56 -27.92
N MET A 742 -9.30 -14.42 -26.65
CA MET A 742 -8.45 -15.39 -25.95
C MET A 742 -9.15 -16.74 -25.80
N ALA A 743 -10.45 -16.76 -25.51
CA ALA A 743 -11.26 -17.97 -25.41
C ALA A 743 -11.34 -18.73 -26.74
N GLU A 744 -11.58 -18.02 -27.85
CA GLU A 744 -11.57 -18.58 -29.21
C GLU A 744 -10.22 -19.22 -29.59
N ARG A 745 -9.14 -18.86 -28.88
CA ARG A 745 -7.79 -19.43 -29.02
C ARG A 745 -7.41 -20.45 -27.94
N GLY A 746 -8.35 -20.83 -27.08
CA GLY A 746 -8.10 -21.79 -25.99
C GLY A 746 -7.13 -21.25 -24.93
N LEU A 747 -7.06 -19.93 -24.78
CA LEU A 747 -6.18 -19.24 -23.83
C LEU A 747 -6.91 -18.78 -22.56
N GLU A 748 -8.09 -19.32 -22.29
CA GLU A 748 -8.93 -18.96 -21.12
C GLU A 748 -8.18 -19.12 -19.79
N LYS A 749 -7.31 -20.13 -19.69
CA LYS A 749 -6.49 -20.41 -18.49
C LYS A 749 -5.43 -19.34 -18.19
N PHE A 750 -5.18 -18.44 -19.12
CA PHE A 750 -4.26 -17.31 -18.94
C PHE A 750 -5.00 -16.04 -18.51
N LEU A 751 -6.33 -16.09 -18.43
CA LEU A 751 -7.19 -15.03 -17.91
C LEU A 751 -7.42 -15.32 -16.42
N HIS A 752 -6.95 -14.44 -15.55
CA HIS A 752 -7.34 -14.50 -14.14
C HIS A 752 -8.74 -13.91 -14.04
N ALA A 753 -9.77 -14.76 -14.07
CA ALA A 753 -11.12 -14.31 -13.76
C ALA A 753 -11.17 -13.86 -12.29
N PRO A 754 -11.75 -12.69 -11.97
CA PRO A 754 -12.08 -12.35 -10.59
C PRO A 754 -12.94 -13.47 -10.01
N LEU A 755 -12.61 -13.93 -8.80
CA LEU A 755 -13.55 -14.75 -8.04
C LEU A 755 -14.77 -13.87 -7.73
N GLU A 756 -15.87 -14.06 -8.46
CA GLU A 756 -17.16 -13.53 -8.05
C GLU A 756 -17.54 -14.11 -6.67
N GLN A 757 -17.76 -13.18 -5.74
CA GLN A 757 -18.42 -13.21 -4.42
C GLN A 757 -18.34 -14.49 -3.57
#